data_AF-A0A158NUM7-F1
#
_entry.id   AF-A0A158NUM7-F1
#
_cell.length_a   1.000
_cell.length_b   1.000
_cell.length_c   1.000
_cell.angle_alpha   90.00
_cell.angle_beta   90.00
_cell.angle_gamma   90.00
#
_symmetry.space_group_name_H-M   'P 1'
#
loop_
_entity.id
_entity.type
_entity.pdbx_description
1 polymer ?
#
loop_
_entity_poly.entity_id
_entity_poly.type
_entity_poly.pdbx_seq_one_letter_code
_entity_poly.pdbx_strand_id
1 'polypeptide(L)'
;MARPILPNDPKAEEITGGNEPSFKLDEPVTMTLNINPLINIDEEDSLSFVVLGRDSVEAQASLLASYTDLQQKSMSIDYKSLVSSMTVTAMQHRLVEVLQENVKLKETLRQNNVSMKQQFNTLAMWQEEVTKVHLSHKQQFAETKELINHLKKENTELKYKFSRLQHFENMKPKINRSVSEDWANLISNRKLKEPSFIFNTFKDISELVPEISNLTIKRCKQYITSIISEKLDEKLERLKEGLQQELPQLEMEKEFESAMIDDKIKQKLQQLETEKELESAMLDNKINCKLYSDVEITENSKCSEASEKDQEIACLKESNTLFEQKLQCIFTPVEQDSLETSNLSHQKFIQNIKQYNDMLQELTKCFVEQIERFAALEKSLKKITDILRLDDDKMQCEEKLCQYYNELTDEQIKIITDRQTLIKSQNQFQKIFSDYNSVLYELQVMLNENAKLNILKNNSARENLEMSEQLERDKQSLEQEKKIFDREKDNLENQKKSFESQKMSLDMERVLLQDERKLLEQEKISLNEEKMSLDHQSQLYEDCERDLQNEKKILQARNEQLLSETNSLRQQSGEKDAQFKKIIEQLAQSTEEIQLLRSQLSLYEEDFQQEKKLKEALLEEKNKLDTELLKQIEFNKQLQESNNANVKLGHTFEDRNGDKYNGHARGGNATVREKRPNNRNYFRLFSMK
;
A
#
# COMPACT_ATOMS: atom_id res chain seq x y z
N MET A 1 -43.64 -52.90 -13.33
CA MET A 1 -42.37 -52.31 -12.84
C MET A 1 -42.61 -50.83 -12.51
N ALA A 2 -41.74 -50.17 -11.74
CA ALA A 2 -42.13 -49.05 -10.88
C ALA A 2 -41.90 -47.61 -11.45
N ARG A 3 -42.46 -46.62 -10.74
CA ARG A 3 -42.25 -45.15 -10.84
C ARG A 3 -40.98 -44.73 -10.01
N PRO A 4 -40.71 -43.46 -9.56
CA PRO A 4 -41.32 -42.13 -9.85
C PRO A 4 -40.37 -40.88 -9.98
N ILE A 5 -40.76 -39.90 -10.82
CA ILE A 5 -41.09 -38.47 -10.54
C ILE A 5 -40.21 -37.59 -9.58
N LEU A 6 -39.60 -36.50 -10.14
CA LEU A 6 -39.26 -35.14 -9.57
C LEU A 6 -38.27 -35.01 -8.36
N PRO A 7 -37.84 -33.77 -7.91
CA PRO A 7 -37.95 -32.39 -8.46
C PRO A 7 -36.65 -31.49 -8.43
N ASN A 8 -36.75 -30.32 -9.09
CA ASN A 8 -36.29 -28.94 -8.72
C ASN A 8 -34.82 -28.43 -8.61
N ASP A 9 -34.67 -27.21 -9.17
CA ASP A 9 -34.05 -25.97 -8.66
C ASP A 9 -32.58 -25.54 -8.94
N PRO A 10 -32.28 -24.21 -8.99
CA PRO A 10 -31.28 -23.64 -9.91
C PRO A 10 -30.08 -22.95 -9.25
N LYS A 11 -29.11 -22.49 -10.07
CA LYS A 11 -28.15 -21.42 -9.76
C LYS A 11 -27.33 -20.96 -10.97
N ALA A 12 -27.02 -19.66 -11.01
CA ALA A 12 -25.87 -19.01 -11.65
C ALA A 12 -25.67 -19.16 -13.19
N GLU A 13 -25.12 -18.19 -13.92
CA GLU A 13 -24.91 -16.75 -13.64
C GLU A 13 -24.74 -16.04 -14.99
N GLU A 14 -25.32 -14.85 -15.15
CA GLU A 14 -24.82 -13.89 -16.14
C GLU A 14 -23.53 -13.27 -15.57
N ILE A 15 -22.47 -13.16 -16.40
CA ILE A 15 -21.43 -12.12 -16.36
C ILE A 15 -20.40 -12.43 -17.45
N THR A 16 -20.47 -11.72 -18.58
CA THR A 16 -19.37 -10.96 -19.21
C THR A 16 -19.77 -10.56 -20.62
N GLY A 17 -19.96 -9.25 -20.83
CA GLY A 17 -19.97 -8.68 -22.18
C GLY A 17 -18.56 -8.79 -22.77
N GLY A 18 -18.38 -9.67 -23.75
CA GLY A 18 -17.16 -9.74 -24.53
C GLY A 18 -17.14 -8.64 -25.57
N ASN A 19 -16.38 -7.57 -25.35
CA ASN A 19 -16.07 -6.60 -26.40
C ASN A 19 -15.39 -7.35 -27.56
N GLU A 20 -16.07 -7.46 -28.71
CA GLU A 20 -15.57 -8.15 -29.89
C GLU A 20 -14.88 -7.13 -30.83
N PRO A 21 -13.53 -7.08 -30.89
CA PRO A 21 -12.84 -6.18 -31.79
C PRO A 21 -13.03 -6.65 -33.24
N SER A 22 -13.92 -5.97 -33.97
CA SER A 22 -14.20 -6.25 -35.37
C SER A 22 -13.04 -5.78 -36.26
N PHE A 23 -12.11 -6.69 -36.55
CA PHE A 23 -11.03 -6.47 -37.52
C PHE A 23 -11.61 -6.26 -38.93
N LYS A 24 -11.71 -5.00 -39.37
CA LYS A 24 -11.85 -4.65 -40.79
C LYS A 24 -10.51 -4.95 -41.48
N LEU A 25 -10.58 -5.58 -42.65
CA LEU A 25 -9.41 -6.22 -43.30
C LEU A 25 -8.83 -5.45 -44.49
N ASP A 26 -9.42 -4.31 -44.85
CA ASP A 26 -9.18 -3.61 -46.13
C ASP A 26 -8.61 -2.19 -45.94
N GLU A 27 -7.50 -2.03 -45.22
CA GLU A 27 -6.68 -0.79 -45.32
C GLU A 27 -5.18 -1.04 -45.07
N PRO A 28 -4.27 -0.61 -45.98
CA PRO A 28 -2.84 -0.88 -45.86
C PRO A 28 -2.13 0.13 -44.95
N VAL A 29 -2.06 -0.16 -43.64
CA VAL A 29 -1.33 0.68 -42.67
C VAL A 29 0.18 0.62 -42.92
N THR A 30 0.70 1.55 -43.72
CA THR A 30 2.15 1.72 -43.93
C THR A 30 2.80 2.37 -42.71
N MET A 31 3.24 1.55 -41.75
CA MET A 31 4.09 1.96 -40.62
C MET A 31 5.49 2.38 -41.11
N THR A 32 5.62 3.59 -41.65
CA THR A 32 6.92 4.20 -41.96
C THR A 32 7.61 4.64 -40.66
N LEU A 33 8.36 3.73 -40.03
CA LEU A 33 9.23 4.04 -38.91
C LEU A 33 10.38 4.96 -39.38
N ASN A 34 10.23 6.26 -39.13
CA ASN A 34 11.24 7.28 -39.43
C ASN A 34 12.41 7.21 -38.43
N ILE A 35 13.36 6.29 -38.68
CA ILE A 35 14.58 6.16 -37.88
C ILE A 35 15.59 7.23 -38.31
N ASN A 36 15.55 8.40 -37.68
CA ASN A 36 16.62 9.39 -37.75
C ASN A 36 17.75 9.00 -36.78
N PRO A 37 18.97 8.68 -37.24
CA PRO A 37 20.08 8.34 -36.36
C PRO A 37 20.81 9.61 -35.91
N LEU A 38 20.55 10.07 -34.69
CA LEU A 38 21.43 11.03 -34.03
C LEU A 38 21.88 10.52 -32.66
N ILE A 39 23.15 10.13 -32.60
CA ILE A 39 23.82 9.77 -31.36
C ILE A 39 24.10 11.05 -30.59
N ASN A 40 23.66 11.12 -29.33
CA ASN A 40 24.50 11.73 -28.31
C ASN A 40 24.33 10.97 -26.99
N ILE A 41 25.40 10.93 -26.21
CA ILE A 41 25.49 10.16 -24.97
C ILE A 41 25.38 11.13 -23.80
N ASP A 42 24.57 10.78 -22.81
CA ASP A 42 24.87 11.07 -21.41
C ASP A 42 24.45 9.86 -20.57
N GLU A 43 25.25 9.53 -19.56
CA GLU A 43 25.11 8.32 -18.75
C GLU A 43 24.50 8.66 -17.38
N GLU A 44 23.22 8.32 -17.14
CA GLU A 44 22.71 7.86 -15.82
C GLU A 44 21.21 7.50 -15.88
N ASP A 45 20.87 6.28 -16.35
CA ASP A 45 19.85 5.46 -15.66
C ASP A 45 19.93 3.98 -16.08
N SER A 46 20.12 3.07 -15.12
CA SER A 46 20.34 1.63 -15.41
C SER A 46 19.03 0.85 -15.53
N LEU A 47 18.17 1.24 -16.47
CA LEU A 47 16.97 0.47 -16.81
C LEU A 47 17.36 -0.79 -17.59
N SER A 48 17.08 -1.96 -16.98
CA SER A 48 17.34 -3.29 -17.53
C SER A 48 16.46 -3.60 -18.75
N PHE A 49 16.80 -3.04 -19.91
CA PHE A 49 16.13 -3.33 -21.17
C PHE A 49 16.40 -4.78 -21.61
N VAL A 50 15.35 -5.59 -21.71
CA VAL A 50 15.45 -6.94 -22.29
C VAL A 50 15.70 -6.80 -23.79
N VAL A 51 16.96 -6.93 -24.19
CA VAL A 51 17.36 -6.97 -25.60
C VAL A 51 16.81 -8.25 -26.24
N LEU A 52 15.62 -8.15 -26.82
CA LEU A 52 15.17 -9.11 -27.82
C LEU A 52 16.12 -9.01 -29.02
N GLY A 53 16.99 -10.01 -29.17
CA GLY A 53 18.00 -10.04 -30.23
C GLY A 53 17.35 -9.95 -31.61
N ARG A 54 17.99 -9.21 -32.53
CA ARG A 54 17.51 -8.97 -33.91
C ARG A 54 17.23 -10.28 -34.64
N ASP A 55 18.09 -11.26 -34.36
CA ASP A 55 18.06 -12.68 -34.71
C ASP A 55 16.66 -13.31 -34.59
N SER A 56 15.85 -12.90 -33.60
CA SER A 56 14.49 -13.40 -33.37
C SER A 56 13.50 -12.91 -34.44
N VAL A 57 13.60 -11.63 -34.83
CA VAL A 57 12.73 -11.00 -35.84
C VAL A 57 13.12 -11.48 -37.24
N GLU A 58 14.42 -11.57 -37.51
CA GLU A 58 14.99 -11.95 -38.80
C GLU A 58 14.75 -13.45 -39.12
N ALA A 59 14.72 -14.31 -38.08
CA ALA A 59 14.32 -15.71 -38.20
C ALA A 59 12.83 -15.89 -38.53
N GLN A 60 11.93 -15.05 -37.99
CA GLN A 60 10.50 -15.13 -38.32
C GLN A 60 10.20 -14.65 -39.75
N ALA A 61 10.88 -13.59 -40.21
CA ALA A 61 10.74 -13.10 -41.59
C ALA A 61 11.10 -14.17 -42.64
N SER A 62 12.05 -15.06 -42.33
CA SER A 62 12.51 -16.13 -43.23
C SER A 62 11.60 -17.37 -43.28
N LEU A 63 10.58 -17.46 -42.42
CA LEU A 63 9.66 -18.60 -42.33
C LEU A 63 8.26 -18.31 -42.90
N LEU A 64 7.93 -17.04 -43.14
CA LEU A 64 6.73 -16.64 -43.87
C LEU A 64 7.00 -16.76 -45.38
N ALA A 65 6.23 -17.60 -46.08
CA ALA A 65 6.27 -17.64 -47.54
C ALA A 65 5.91 -16.26 -48.08
N SER A 66 6.78 -15.67 -48.91
CA SER A 66 6.58 -14.29 -49.36
C SER A 66 5.25 -14.13 -50.08
N TYR A 67 4.55 -13.03 -49.80
CA TYR A 67 3.34 -12.65 -50.52
C TYR A 67 3.58 -12.63 -52.04
N THR A 68 4.77 -12.21 -52.48
CA THR A 68 5.19 -12.24 -53.89
C THR A 68 5.28 -13.66 -54.46
N ASP A 69 5.76 -14.63 -53.69
CA ASP A 69 5.89 -16.03 -54.13
C ASP A 69 4.51 -16.69 -54.24
N LEU A 70 3.63 -16.42 -53.28
CA LEU A 70 2.24 -16.88 -53.31
C LEU A 70 1.46 -16.27 -54.48
N GLN A 71 1.65 -14.98 -54.74
CA GLN A 71 1.04 -14.26 -55.87
C GLN A 71 1.59 -14.72 -57.23
N GLN A 72 2.90 -14.90 -57.36
CA GLN A 72 3.52 -15.41 -58.58
C GLN A 72 3.09 -16.86 -58.85
N LYS A 73 2.95 -17.68 -57.81
CA LYS A 73 2.47 -19.06 -57.92
C LYS A 73 0.99 -19.14 -58.28
N SER A 74 0.12 -18.29 -57.73
CA SER A 74 -1.30 -18.27 -58.10
C SER A 74 -1.53 -17.78 -59.53
N MET A 75 -0.78 -16.77 -60.00
CA MET A 75 -0.83 -16.35 -61.41
C MET A 75 -0.23 -17.36 -62.39
N SER A 76 0.61 -18.31 -61.94
CA SER A 76 1.22 -19.33 -62.81
C SER A 76 0.28 -20.48 -63.21
N ILE A 77 -0.93 -20.54 -62.63
CA ILE A 77 -1.89 -21.64 -62.83
C ILE A 77 -2.94 -21.23 -63.87
N ASP A 78 -2.90 -21.81 -65.07
CA ASP A 78 -4.00 -21.68 -66.03
C ASP A 78 -5.17 -22.60 -65.65
N TYR A 79 -6.04 -22.07 -64.78
CA TYR A 79 -7.29 -22.71 -64.38
C TYR A 79 -8.21 -23.05 -65.57
N LYS A 80 -8.14 -22.32 -66.70
CA LYS A 80 -8.99 -22.54 -67.87
C LYS A 80 -8.55 -23.77 -68.66
N SER A 81 -7.24 -23.94 -68.86
CA SER A 81 -6.67 -25.17 -69.42
C SER A 81 -6.93 -26.37 -68.52
N LEU A 82 -6.72 -26.23 -67.20
CA LEU A 82 -6.95 -27.30 -66.23
C LEU A 82 -8.41 -27.78 -66.26
N VAL A 83 -9.39 -26.88 -66.13
CA VAL A 83 -10.83 -27.22 -66.19
C VAL A 83 -11.21 -27.87 -67.52
N SER A 84 -10.63 -27.41 -68.65
CA SER A 84 -10.91 -27.97 -69.97
C SER A 84 -10.37 -29.40 -70.17
N SER A 85 -9.42 -29.83 -69.35
CA SER A 85 -8.83 -31.18 -69.40
C SER A 85 -9.59 -32.24 -68.59
N MET A 86 -10.50 -31.82 -67.70
CA MET A 86 -11.15 -32.70 -66.72
C MET A 86 -12.55 -33.13 -67.16
N THR A 87 -12.86 -34.42 -67.02
CA THR A 87 -14.22 -34.94 -67.20
C THR A 87 -15.15 -34.45 -66.08
N VAL A 88 -16.46 -34.43 -66.32
CA VAL A 88 -17.46 -33.96 -65.34
C VAL A 88 -17.37 -34.71 -64.00
N THR A 89 -17.11 -36.01 -64.03
CA THR A 89 -16.91 -36.83 -62.82
C THR A 89 -15.59 -36.52 -62.11
N ALA A 90 -14.51 -36.21 -62.83
CA ALA A 90 -13.26 -35.76 -62.23
C ALA A 90 -13.40 -34.36 -61.59
N MET A 91 -14.15 -33.45 -62.23
CA MET A 91 -14.47 -32.13 -61.65
C MET A 91 -15.32 -32.27 -60.38
N GLN A 92 -16.31 -33.17 -60.36
CA GLN A 92 -17.10 -33.48 -59.16
C GLN A 92 -16.22 -34.05 -58.03
N HIS A 93 -15.32 -34.99 -58.33
CA HIS A 93 -14.39 -35.53 -57.33
C HIS A 93 -13.48 -34.45 -56.76
N ARG A 94 -12.91 -33.60 -57.63
CA ARG A 94 -12.03 -32.49 -57.20
C ARG A 94 -12.77 -31.41 -56.41
N LEU A 95 -14.05 -31.16 -56.71
CA LEU A 95 -14.89 -30.27 -55.90
C LEU A 95 -15.12 -30.86 -54.49
N VAL A 96 -15.38 -32.17 -54.37
CA VAL A 96 -15.52 -32.84 -53.07
C VAL A 96 -14.20 -32.82 -52.29
N GLU A 97 -13.06 -33.06 -52.94
CA GLU A 97 -11.73 -32.91 -52.32
C GLU A 97 -11.52 -31.50 -51.77
N VAL A 98 -11.76 -30.45 -52.59
CA VAL A 98 -11.58 -29.06 -52.20
C VAL A 98 -12.55 -28.64 -51.09
N LEU A 99 -13.79 -29.14 -51.10
CA LEU A 99 -14.73 -28.92 -49.99
C LEU A 99 -14.25 -29.61 -48.70
N GLN A 100 -13.72 -30.84 -48.78
CA GLN A 100 -13.16 -31.54 -47.62
C GLN A 100 -11.88 -30.87 -47.11
N GLU A 101 -11.06 -30.32 -47.99
CA GLU A 101 -9.87 -29.51 -47.66
C GLU A 101 -10.28 -28.21 -46.97
N ASN A 102 -11.29 -27.49 -47.47
CA ASN A 102 -11.85 -26.30 -46.81
C ASN A 102 -12.41 -26.61 -45.40
N VAL A 103 -13.07 -27.76 -45.21
CA VAL A 103 -13.54 -28.18 -43.87
C VAL A 103 -12.36 -28.46 -42.93
N LYS A 104 -11.30 -29.12 -43.41
CA LYS A 104 -10.07 -29.34 -42.64
C LYS A 104 -9.39 -28.02 -42.28
N LEU A 105 -9.20 -27.12 -43.25
CA LEU A 105 -8.60 -25.80 -43.05
C LEU A 105 -9.39 -24.95 -42.06
N LYS A 106 -10.74 -24.95 -42.14
CA LYS A 106 -11.60 -24.25 -41.18
C LYS A 106 -11.44 -24.79 -39.75
N GLU A 107 -11.32 -26.10 -39.58
CA GLU A 107 -11.07 -26.71 -38.26
C GLU A 107 -9.64 -26.44 -37.76
N THR A 108 -8.63 -26.51 -38.63
CA THR A 108 -7.24 -26.14 -38.29
C THR A 108 -7.12 -24.68 -37.88
N LEU A 109 -7.81 -23.76 -38.58
CA LEU A 109 -7.85 -22.34 -38.24
C LEU A 109 -8.61 -22.10 -36.92
N ARG A 110 -9.72 -22.81 -36.68
CA ARG A 110 -10.42 -22.78 -35.39
C ARG A 110 -9.51 -23.25 -34.25
N GLN A 111 -8.75 -24.32 -34.45
CA GLN A 111 -7.77 -24.81 -33.47
C GLN A 111 -6.62 -23.81 -33.27
N ASN A 112 -6.10 -23.21 -34.34
CA ASN A 112 -5.06 -22.18 -34.26
C ASN A 112 -5.52 -20.96 -33.45
N ASN A 113 -6.74 -20.46 -33.67
CA ASN A 113 -7.31 -19.36 -32.88
C ASN A 113 -7.45 -19.71 -31.39
N VAL A 114 -7.79 -20.96 -31.05
CA VAL A 114 -7.83 -21.44 -29.66
C VAL A 114 -6.43 -21.48 -29.05
N SER A 115 -5.43 -22.01 -29.77
CA SER A 115 -4.03 -22.03 -29.32
C SER A 115 -3.43 -20.62 -29.20
N MET A 116 -3.78 -19.70 -30.10
CA MET A 116 -3.37 -18.30 -30.04
C MET A 116 -3.97 -17.60 -28.81
N LYS A 117 -5.25 -17.85 -28.50
CA LYS A 117 -5.89 -17.37 -27.25
C LYS A 117 -5.24 -17.97 -26.00
N GLN A 118 -4.83 -19.24 -26.03
CA GLN A 118 -4.06 -19.85 -24.93
C GLN A 118 -2.67 -19.22 -24.77
N GLN A 119 -1.96 -18.94 -25.87
CA GLN A 119 -0.67 -18.24 -25.84
C GLN A 119 -0.81 -16.79 -25.37
N PHE A 120 -1.85 -16.06 -25.79
CA PHE A 120 -2.14 -14.71 -25.31
C PHE A 120 -2.43 -14.69 -23.80
N ASN A 121 -3.32 -15.57 -23.31
CA ASN A 121 -3.58 -15.71 -21.88
C ASN A 121 -2.30 -16.06 -21.09
N THR A 122 -1.44 -16.92 -21.66
CA THR A 122 -0.13 -17.24 -21.06
C THR A 122 0.74 -15.99 -20.99
N LEU A 123 0.89 -15.24 -22.09
CA LEU A 123 1.68 -14.01 -22.13
C LEU A 123 1.19 -12.95 -21.13
N ALA A 124 -0.13 -12.82 -20.95
CA ALA A 124 -0.74 -11.94 -19.96
C ALA A 124 -0.35 -12.35 -18.52
N MET A 125 -0.38 -13.65 -18.18
CA MET A 125 0.10 -14.14 -16.88
C MET A 125 1.59 -13.88 -16.66
N TRP A 126 2.42 -14.06 -17.70
CA TRP A 126 3.85 -13.73 -17.62
C TRP A 126 4.08 -12.22 -17.42
N GLN A 127 3.28 -11.36 -18.06
CA GLN A 127 3.31 -9.91 -17.87
C GLN A 127 2.87 -9.51 -16.44
N GLU A 128 1.85 -10.17 -15.88
CA GLU A 128 1.40 -9.95 -14.51
C GLU A 128 2.50 -10.32 -13.49
N GLU A 129 3.08 -11.52 -13.57
CA GLU A 129 4.18 -11.93 -12.67
C GLU A 129 5.44 -11.04 -12.85
N VAL A 130 5.75 -10.59 -14.06
CA VAL A 130 6.84 -9.63 -14.30
C VAL A 130 6.57 -8.27 -13.64
N THR A 131 5.37 -7.69 -13.81
CA THR A 131 5.05 -6.40 -13.16
C THR A 131 5.00 -6.50 -11.63
N LYS A 132 4.52 -7.63 -11.09
CA LYS A 132 4.52 -7.99 -9.67
C LYS A 132 5.94 -8.13 -9.09
N VAL A 133 6.87 -8.78 -9.81
CA VAL A 133 8.30 -8.84 -9.43
C VAL A 133 8.95 -7.45 -9.47
N HIS A 134 8.69 -6.64 -10.50
CA HIS A 134 9.18 -5.26 -10.55
C HIS A 134 8.64 -4.40 -9.40
N LEU A 135 7.36 -4.55 -9.03
CA LEU A 135 6.75 -3.85 -7.90
C LEU A 135 7.38 -4.28 -6.57
N SER A 136 7.61 -5.59 -6.38
CA SER A 136 8.26 -6.13 -5.18
C SER A 136 9.70 -5.62 -5.03
N HIS A 137 10.50 -5.65 -6.10
CA HIS A 137 11.83 -5.05 -6.09
C HIS A 137 11.79 -3.54 -5.82
N LYS A 138 10.84 -2.79 -6.43
CA LYS A 138 10.67 -1.35 -6.18
C LYS A 138 10.37 -1.06 -4.71
N GLN A 139 9.54 -1.88 -4.05
CA GLN A 139 9.29 -1.79 -2.61
C GLN A 139 10.56 -2.10 -1.79
N GLN A 140 11.26 -3.20 -2.08
CA GLN A 140 12.50 -3.55 -1.38
C GLN A 140 13.59 -2.48 -1.52
N PHE A 141 13.71 -1.81 -2.67
CA PHE A 141 14.59 -0.66 -2.85
C PHE A 141 14.16 0.56 -2.03
N ALA A 142 12.85 0.82 -1.88
CA ALA A 142 12.36 1.88 -1.00
C ALA A 142 12.67 1.59 0.48
N GLU A 143 12.35 0.40 0.96
CA GLU A 143 12.65 -0.07 2.33
C GLU A 143 14.17 -0.01 2.62
N THR A 144 14.99 -0.44 1.67
CA THR A 144 16.47 -0.35 1.75
C THR A 144 16.95 1.09 1.79
N LYS A 145 16.35 1.99 1.00
CA LYS A 145 16.67 3.43 0.98
C LYS A 145 16.30 4.10 2.31
N GLU A 146 15.17 3.74 2.91
CA GLU A 146 14.77 4.20 4.25
C GLU A 146 15.71 3.67 5.33
N LEU A 147 16.10 2.40 5.31
CA LEU A 147 17.06 1.83 6.25
C LEU A 147 18.44 2.51 6.14
N ILE A 148 18.92 2.76 4.93
CA ILE A 148 20.17 3.51 4.69
C ILE A 148 20.06 4.94 5.24
N ASN A 149 18.91 5.60 5.10
CA ASN A 149 18.71 6.94 5.65
C ASN A 149 18.65 6.95 7.19
N HIS A 150 18.03 5.94 7.82
CA HIS A 150 18.07 5.76 9.27
C HIS A 150 19.52 5.52 9.76
N LEU A 151 20.26 4.61 9.12
CA LEU A 151 21.66 4.34 9.47
C LEU A 151 22.58 5.56 9.22
N LYS A 152 22.30 6.39 8.21
CA LYS A 152 22.99 7.69 8.03
C LYS A 152 22.72 8.65 9.19
N LYS A 153 21.45 8.79 9.59
CA LYS A 153 21.02 9.65 10.71
C LYS A 153 21.61 9.19 12.04
N GLU A 154 21.63 7.89 12.30
CA GLU A 154 22.28 7.32 13.49
C GLU A 154 23.79 7.57 13.45
N ASN A 155 24.45 7.36 12.31
CA ASN A 155 25.88 7.66 12.16
C ASN A 155 26.21 9.15 12.38
N THR A 156 25.37 10.10 11.93
CA THR A 156 25.61 11.52 12.23
C THR A 156 25.41 11.83 13.72
N GLU A 157 24.43 11.22 14.39
CA GLU A 157 24.23 11.39 15.83
C GLU A 157 25.36 10.75 16.66
N LEU A 158 25.83 9.55 16.28
CA LEU A 158 26.97 8.87 16.91
C LEU A 158 28.27 9.66 16.69
N LYS A 159 28.50 10.20 15.49
CA LYS A 159 29.64 11.08 15.18
C LYS A 159 29.59 12.37 16.02
N TYR A 160 28.42 12.97 16.19
CA TYR A 160 28.23 14.11 17.10
C TYR A 160 28.47 13.76 18.58
N LYS A 161 27.95 12.62 19.06
CA LYS A 161 28.21 12.08 20.41
C LYS A 161 29.71 11.87 20.64
N PHE A 162 30.41 11.30 19.66
CA PHE A 162 31.86 11.09 19.69
C PHE A 162 32.64 12.41 19.76
N SER A 163 32.34 13.36 18.86
CA SER A 163 32.96 14.71 18.89
C SER A 163 32.75 15.42 20.23
N ARG A 164 31.56 15.30 20.83
CA ARG A 164 31.27 15.82 22.18
C ARG A 164 32.16 15.22 23.26
N LEU A 165 32.35 13.90 23.25
CA LEU A 165 33.23 13.22 24.22
C LEU A 165 34.69 13.62 24.02
N GLN A 166 35.16 13.61 22.77
CA GLN A 166 36.52 14.00 22.40
C GLN A 166 36.83 15.46 22.77
N HIS A 167 35.86 16.39 22.62
CA HIS A 167 36.04 17.77 23.07
C HIS A 167 36.17 17.88 24.60
N PHE A 168 35.31 17.17 25.34
CA PHE A 168 35.32 17.16 26.80
C PHE A 168 36.61 16.56 27.37
N GLU A 169 37.13 15.50 26.73
CA GLU A 169 38.38 14.84 27.08
C GLU A 169 39.61 15.72 26.78
N ASN A 170 39.64 16.39 25.63
CA ASN A 170 40.69 17.36 25.26
C ASN A 170 40.67 18.64 26.12
N MET A 171 39.51 19.05 26.65
CA MET A 171 39.39 20.19 27.57
C MET A 171 39.95 19.89 28.96
N LYS A 172 39.72 18.68 29.49
CA LYS A 172 40.12 18.25 30.84
C LYS A 172 41.58 18.57 31.22
N PRO A 173 42.62 18.28 30.41
CA PRO A 173 44.00 18.63 30.73
C PRO A 173 44.32 20.13 30.59
N LYS A 174 43.61 20.89 29.74
CA LYS A 174 43.80 22.35 29.60
C LYS A 174 43.39 23.08 30.88
N ILE A 175 42.29 22.67 31.51
CA ILE A 175 41.82 23.21 32.80
C ILE A 175 42.87 22.97 33.89
N ASN A 176 43.33 21.72 34.03
CA ASN A 176 44.29 21.34 35.08
C ASN A 176 45.62 22.07 34.92
N ARG A 177 46.09 22.32 33.69
CA ARG A 177 47.30 23.10 33.44
C ARG A 177 47.13 24.58 33.83
N SER A 178 46.08 25.25 33.37
CA SER A 178 45.90 26.69 33.64
C SER A 178 45.66 26.99 35.13
N VAL A 179 44.91 26.13 35.83
CA VAL A 179 44.75 26.24 37.30
C VAL A 179 46.10 26.05 38.01
N SER A 180 46.92 25.09 37.60
CA SER A 180 48.26 24.87 38.16
C SER A 180 49.21 26.06 37.92
N GLU A 181 49.15 26.67 36.73
CA GLU A 181 49.92 27.86 36.38
C GLU A 181 49.50 29.09 37.20
N ASP A 182 48.19 29.33 37.38
CA ASP A 182 47.69 30.40 38.25
C ASP A 182 48.12 30.20 39.71
N TRP A 183 48.06 28.97 40.23
CA TRP A 183 48.48 28.63 41.59
C TRP A 183 50.00 28.85 41.77
N ALA A 184 50.81 28.42 40.81
CA ALA A 184 52.26 28.63 40.83
C ALA A 184 52.63 30.13 40.81
N ASN A 185 51.93 30.93 40.02
CA ASN A 185 52.10 32.38 39.97
C ASN A 185 51.72 33.06 41.30
N LEU A 186 50.64 32.63 41.95
CA LEU A 186 50.19 33.21 43.22
C LEU A 186 51.17 32.90 44.37
N ILE A 187 51.68 31.66 44.43
CA ILE A 187 52.75 31.27 45.37
C ILE A 187 54.03 32.07 45.13
N SER A 188 54.41 32.29 43.86
CA SER A 188 55.61 33.05 43.49
C SER A 188 55.50 34.54 43.85
N ASN A 189 54.32 35.14 43.66
CA ASN A 189 54.08 36.55 43.97
C ASN A 189 54.07 36.86 45.48
N ARG A 190 53.69 35.90 46.35
CA ARG A 190 53.87 36.07 47.81
C ARG A 190 55.35 35.97 48.22
N LYS A 191 56.14 35.06 47.62
CA LYS A 191 57.58 34.90 47.93
C LYS A 191 58.44 36.14 47.64
N LEU A 192 57.99 37.02 46.74
CA LEU A 192 58.74 38.20 46.30
C LEU A 192 58.59 39.44 47.21
N LYS A 193 57.73 39.41 48.25
CA LYS A 193 57.35 40.64 48.97
C LYS A 193 58.11 40.96 50.25
N GLU A 194 58.73 40.00 50.94
CA GLU A 194 59.53 40.31 52.14
C GLU A 194 60.61 39.24 52.41
N PRO A 195 61.90 39.60 52.53
CA PRO A 195 63.00 38.64 52.62
C PRO A 195 63.35 38.17 54.05
N SER A 196 62.44 38.30 55.02
CA SER A 196 62.65 37.80 56.39
C SER A 196 61.36 37.69 57.22
N PHE A 197 60.82 36.48 57.40
CA PHE A 197 60.49 35.92 58.72
C PHE A 197 60.11 34.43 58.63
N ILE A 198 59.98 33.78 59.79
CA ILE A 198 59.51 32.40 59.93
C ILE A 198 57.99 32.34 59.68
N PHE A 199 57.53 31.34 58.91
CA PHE A 199 56.10 31.07 58.69
C PHE A 199 55.34 30.94 60.02
N ASN A 200 54.37 31.81 60.28
CA ASN A 200 53.36 31.60 61.31
C ASN A 200 52.27 30.69 60.73
N THR A 201 52.67 29.43 60.49
CA THR A 201 52.02 28.45 59.60
C THR A 201 50.50 28.44 59.62
N PHE A 202 49.88 28.56 60.79
CA PHE A 202 48.42 28.49 60.90
C PHE A 202 47.68 29.73 60.36
N LYS A 203 48.21 30.94 60.53
CA LYS A 203 47.49 32.16 60.13
C LYS A 203 47.57 32.40 58.62
N ASP A 204 48.78 32.33 58.07
CA ASP A 204 49.01 32.60 56.64
C ASP A 204 48.30 31.59 55.74
N ILE A 205 48.19 30.33 56.19
CA ILE A 205 47.40 29.28 55.51
C ILE A 205 45.89 29.55 55.62
N SER A 206 45.40 29.98 56.80
CA SER A 206 43.98 30.30 56.99
C SER A 206 43.48 31.46 56.12
N GLU A 207 44.37 32.41 55.77
CA GLU A 207 44.05 33.48 54.81
C GLU A 207 44.29 33.07 53.35
N LEU A 208 45.25 32.18 53.07
CA LEU A 208 45.56 31.70 51.70
C LEU A 208 44.52 30.70 51.16
N VAL A 209 43.98 29.80 52.00
CA VAL A 209 42.97 28.81 51.59
C VAL A 209 41.71 29.45 50.97
N PRO A 210 41.06 30.46 51.59
CA PRO A 210 39.90 31.12 50.98
C PRO A 210 40.25 31.97 49.74
N GLU A 211 41.49 32.48 49.60
CA GLU A 211 41.94 33.11 48.35
C GLU A 211 42.06 32.09 47.21
N ILE A 212 42.74 30.96 47.44
CA ILE A 212 42.89 29.87 46.45
C ILE A 212 41.50 29.32 46.06
N SER A 213 40.61 29.13 47.05
CA SER A 213 39.24 28.68 46.80
C SER A 213 38.46 29.69 45.97
N ASN A 214 38.51 30.99 46.29
CA ASN A 214 37.86 32.03 45.49
C ASN A 214 38.45 32.16 44.08
N LEU A 215 39.76 32.03 43.89
CA LEU A 215 40.37 32.02 42.55
C LEU A 215 39.86 30.84 41.74
N THR A 216 39.86 29.65 42.34
CA THR A 216 39.40 28.41 41.70
C THR A 216 37.91 28.51 41.32
N ILE A 217 37.06 28.99 42.24
CA ILE A 217 35.63 29.26 41.98
C ILE A 217 35.45 30.30 40.88
N LYS A 218 36.24 31.39 40.87
CA LYS A 218 36.18 32.44 39.83
C LYS A 218 36.60 31.90 38.46
N ARG A 219 37.66 31.09 38.39
CA ARG A 219 38.15 30.45 37.16
C ARG A 219 37.15 29.43 36.62
N CYS A 220 36.58 28.58 37.50
CA CYS A 220 35.49 27.67 37.16
C CYS A 220 34.24 28.41 36.66
N LYS A 221 33.85 29.53 37.28
CA LYS A 221 32.73 30.37 36.79
C LYS A 221 33.00 30.94 35.40
N GLN A 222 34.18 31.53 35.18
CA GLN A 222 34.57 32.04 33.85
C GLN A 222 34.57 30.91 32.79
N TYR A 223 35.10 29.74 33.13
CA TYR A 223 35.12 28.57 32.24
C TYR A 223 33.72 28.05 31.91
N ILE A 224 32.82 27.97 32.91
CA ILE A 224 31.40 27.64 32.71
C ILE A 224 30.72 28.67 31.79
N THR A 225 31.00 29.97 31.96
CA THR A 225 30.49 31.01 31.06
C THR A 225 30.99 30.79 29.62
N SER A 226 32.28 30.52 29.40
CA SER A 226 32.80 30.22 28.06
C SER A 226 32.15 28.98 27.44
N ILE A 227 31.98 27.87 28.18
CA ILE A 227 31.26 26.68 27.67
C ILE A 227 29.82 27.03 27.29
N ILE A 228 29.13 27.86 28.08
CA ILE A 228 27.75 28.26 27.78
C ILE A 228 27.69 29.11 26.50
N SER A 229 28.63 30.03 26.28
CA SER A 229 28.75 30.79 25.03
C SER A 229 29.05 29.89 23.83
N GLU A 230 30.10 29.08 23.89
CA GLU A 230 30.51 28.17 22.82
C GLU A 230 29.38 27.17 22.44
N LYS A 231 28.60 26.72 23.43
CA LYS A 231 27.43 25.85 23.25
C LYS A 231 26.17 26.58 22.75
N LEU A 232 26.09 27.90 22.90
CA LEU A 232 25.07 28.73 22.26
C LEU A 232 25.45 28.98 20.79
N ASP A 233 26.72 29.23 20.50
CA ASP A 233 27.23 29.40 19.14
C ASP A 233 27.09 28.11 18.32
N GLU A 234 27.46 26.94 18.89
CA GLU A 234 27.17 25.63 18.26
C GLU A 234 25.66 25.40 18.03
N LYS A 235 24.78 25.98 18.84
CA LYS A 235 23.32 25.85 18.66
C LYS A 235 22.80 26.77 17.56
N LEU A 236 23.34 27.97 17.46
CA LEU A 236 23.01 28.94 16.43
C LEU A 236 23.38 28.39 15.04
N GLU A 237 24.59 27.85 14.89
CA GLU A 237 25.05 27.33 13.60
C GLU A 237 24.33 26.02 13.21
N ARG A 238 23.88 25.20 14.18
CA ARG A 238 23.01 24.04 13.88
C ARG A 238 21.59 24.42 13.47
N LEU A 239 21.03 25.50 13.99
CA LEU A 239 19.74 26.04 13.50
C LEU A 239 19.86 26.48 12.04
N LYS A 240 21.00 27.08 11.69
CA LYS A 240 21.34 27.55 10.35
C LYS A 240 21.60 26.38 9.37
N GLU A 241 22.34 25.35 9.79
CA GLU A 241 22.48 24.09 9.03
C GLU A 241 21.12 23.39 8.83
N GLY A 242 20.24 23.43 9.84
CA GLY A 242 18.87 22.91 9.74
C GLY A 242 18.03 23.60 8.67
N LEU A 243 17.93 24.95 8.71
CA LEU A 243 17.27 25.72 7.64
C LEU A 243 17.88 25.42 6.26
N GLN A 244 19.19 25.21 6.20
CA GLN A 244 19.89 24.94 4.94
C GLN A 244 19.72 23.49 4.44
N GLN A 245 19.17 22.58 5.26
CA GLN A 245 18.67 21.26 4.84
C GLN A 245 17.16 21.24 4.52
N GLU A 246 16.38 22.22 5.00
CA GLU A 246 14.96 22.36 4.67
C GLU A 246 14.75 23.03 3.29
N LEU A 247 15.62 23.98 2.89
CA LEU A 247 15.56 24.63 1.58
C LEU A 247 15.46 23.63 0.40
N PRO A 248 16.36 22.64 0.25
CA PRO A 248 16.30 21.67 -0.85
C PRO A 248 15.07 20.75 -0.81
N GLN A 249 14.43 20.58 0.35
CA GLN A 249 13.21 19.78 0.46
C GLN A 249 12.00 20.54 -0.08
N LEU A 250 11.85 21.83 0.27
CA LEU A 250 10.85 22.71 -0.34
C LEU A 250 11.05 22.86 -1.85
N GLU A 251 12.30 22.88 -2.31
CA GLU A 251 12.63 23.03 -3.73
C GLU A 251 12.28 21.75 -4.54
N MET A 252 12.63 20.56 -4.03
CA MET A 252 12.18 19.29 -4.61
C MET A 252 10.66 19.08 -4.53
N GLU A 253 10.01 19.47 -3.44
CA GLU A 253 8.55 19.33 -3.29
C GLU A 253 7.80 20.20 -4.31
N LYS A 254 8.31 21.40 -4.58
CA LYS A 254 7.83 22.30 -5.62
C LYS A 254 8.12 21.80 -7.04
N GLU A 255 9.29 21.20 -7.30
CA GLU A 255 9.56 20.53 -8.58
C GLU A 255 8.64 19.30 -8.78
N PHE A 256 8.35 18.55 -7.72
CA PHE A 256 7.45 17.40 -7.76
C PHE A 256 6.00 17.83 -8.03
N GLU A 257 5.49 18.90 -7.40
CA GLU A 257 4.19 19.49 -7.76
C GLU A 257 4.18 19.98 -9.22
N SER A 258 5.25 20.63 -9.69
CA SER A 258 5.36 21.08 -11.09
C SER A 258 5.31 19.90 -12.07
N ALA A 259 6.07 18.84 -11.81
CA ALA A 259 6.07 17.63 -12.63
C ALA A 259 4.72 16.89 -12.60
N MET A 260 4.04 16.86 -11.45
CA MET A 260 2.70 16.29 -11.32
C MET A 260 1.64 17.13 -12.06
N ILE A 261 1.81 18.45 -12.12
CA ILE A 261 0.97 19.35 -12.91
C ILE A 261 1.23 19.13 -14.41
N ASP A 262 2.49 19.04 -14.84
CA ASP A 262 2.86 18.81 -16.24
C ASP A 262 2.40 17.44 -16.76
N ASP A 263 2.55 16.36 -15.99
CA ASP A 263 2.03 15.04 -16.41
C ASP A 263 0.49 15.05 -16.48
N LYS A 264 -0.18 15.77 -15.59
CA LYS A 264 -1.65 15.95 -15.61
C LYS A 264 -2.13 16.84 -16.76
N ILE A 265 -1.33 17.80 -17.20
CA ILE A 265 -1.55 18.58 -18.44
C ILE A 265 -1.32 17.67 -19.66
N LYS A 266 -0.27 16.84 -19.64
CA LYS A 266 0.07 15.90 -20.72
C LYS A 266 -0.99 14.82 -20.91
N GLN A 267 -1.49 14.22 -19.83
CA GLN A 267 -2.64 13.31 -19.87
C GLN A 267 -3.89 14.00 -20.44
N LYS A 268 -4.17 15.25 -20.05
CA LYS A 268 -5.30 16.02 -20.61
C LYS A 268 -5.11 16.35 -22.09
N LEU A 269 -3.90 16.68 -22.53
CA LEU A 269 -3.61 16.91 -23.95
C LEU A 269 -3.77 15.63 -24.75
N GLN A 270 -3.25 14.50 -24.26
CA GLN A 270 -3.43 13.20 -24.91
C GLN A 270 -4.92 12.78 -24.95
N GLN A 271 -5.68 13.04 -23.88
CA GLN A 271 -7.12 12.79 -23.85
C GLN A 271 -7.86 13.66 -24.88
N LEU A 272 -7.56 14.97 -24.95
CA LEU A 272 -8.12 15.89 -25.95
C LEU A 272 -7.70 15.51 -27.38
N GLU A 273 -6.49 14.98 -27.57
CA GLU A 273 -6.01 14.49 -28.86
C GLU A 273 -6.77 13.23 -29.29
N THR A 274 -6.99 12.26 -28.39
CA THR A 274 -7.86 11.10 -28.68
C THR A 274 -9.33 11.48 -28.87
N GLU A 275 -9.82 12.53 -28.19
CA GLU A 275 -11.18 13.05 -28.37
C GLU A 275 -11.32 13.74 -29.73
N LYS A 276 -10.29 14.46 -30.18
CA LYS A 276 -10.21 15.08 -31.51
C LYS A 276 -9.98 14.07 -32.63
N GLU A 277 -9.22 13.00 -32.41
CA GLU A 277 -9.10 11.87 -33.34
C GLU A 277 -10.44 11.13 -33.45
N LEU A 278 -11.16 10.93 -32.34
CA LEU A 278 -12.50 10.38 -32.34
C LEU A 278 -13.50 11.31 -33.05
N GLU A 279 -13.43 12.63 -32.82
CA GLU A 279 -14.25 13.62 -33.53
C GLU A 279 -13.92 13.66 -35.03
N SER A 280 -12.64 13.53 -35.41
CA SER A 280 -12.21 13.44 -36.81
C SER A 280 -12.68 12.14 -37.45
N ALA A 281 -12.56 11.00 -36.78
CA ALA A 281 -13.09 9.73 -37.26
C ALA A 281 -14.64 9.74 -37.34
N MET A 282 -15.33 10.44 -36.43
CA MET A 282 -16.76 10.69 -36.53
C MET A 282 -17.09 11.64 -37.68
N LEU A 283 -16.26 12.64 -37.97
CA LEU A 283 -16.40 13.53 -39.12
C LEU A 283 -16.19 12.78 -40.44
N ASP A 284 -15.19 11.92 -40.53
CA ASP A 284 -14.90 11.10 -41.72
C ASP A 284 -15.99 10.05 -41.97
N ASN A 285 -16.51 9.40 -40.92
CA ASN A 285 -17.72 8.57 -41.04
C ASN A 285 -18.94 9.42 -41.44
N LYS A 286 -19.08 10.65 -40.94
CA LYS A 286 -20.15 11.60 -41.32
C LYS A 286 -19.99 12.15 -42.73
N ILE A 287 -18.77 12.18 -43.29
CA ILE A 287 -18.47 12.52 -44.69
C ILE A 287 -18.79 11.32 -45.60
N ASN A 288 -18.37 10.11 -45.22
CA ASN A 288 -18.64 8.89 -45.98
C ASN A 288 -20.15 8.56 -46.02
N CYS A 289 -20.88 8.83 -44.94
CA CYS A 289 -22.35 8.78 -44.92
C CYS A 289 -23.03 9.96 -45.65
N LYS A 290 -22.34 11.06 -45.95
CA LYS A 290 -22.93 12.27 -46.56
C LYS A 290 -23.13 12.24 -48.07
N LEU A 291 -22.76 11.14 -48.73
CA LEU A 291 -23.13 10.91 -50.14
C LEU A 291 -24.59 10.45 -50.32
N TYR A 292 -25.33 10.26 -49.24
CA TYR A 292 -26.79 10.14 -49.23
C TYR A 292 -27.39 10.93 -48.06
N SER A 293 -28.61 11.45 -48.23
CA SER A 293 -29.34 12.33 -47.30
C SER A 293 -28.67 13.67 -46.96
N ASP A 294 -29.07 14.71 -47.70
CA ASP A 294 -29.11 16.06 -47.16
C ASP A 294 -30.15 16.15 -46.03
N VAL A 295 -29.79 16.82 -44.93
CA VAL A 295 -30.59 17.81 -44.17
C VAL A 295 -29.73 18.28 -42.98
N GLU A 296 -29.77 19.57 -42.69
CA GLU A 296 -29.00 20.19 -41.61
C GLU A 296 -29.69 20.03 -40.25
N ILE A 297 -28.94 19.68 -39.21
CA ILE A 297 -29.14 20.21 -37.85
C ILE A 297 -27.76 20.50 -37.25
N THR A 298 -27.54 21.72 -36.77
CA THR A 298 -26.40 22.08 -35.92
C THR A 298 -26.88 23.06 -34.84
N GLU A 299 -27.05 22.60 -33.60
CA GLU A 299 -27.33 23.50 -32.48
C GLU A 299 -26.03 23.97 -31.82
N ASN A 300 -25.81 25.30 -31.75
CA ASN A 300 -25.54 25.95 -30.46
C ASN A 300 -25.50 27.50 -30.49
N SER A 301 -25.74 28.08 -29.31
CA SER A 301 -25.42 29.46 -28.89
C SER A 301 -26.15 30.67 -29.53
N LYS A 302 -27.35 30.95 -28.99
CA LYS A 302 -27.87 32.28 -28.62
C LYS A 302 -27.38 33.52 -29.40
N CYS A 303 -28.12 33.97 -30.42
CA CYS A 303 -28.28 35.41 -30.69
C CYS A 303 -29.54 35.75 -31.52
N SER A 304 -30.24 36.82 -31.12
CA SER A 304 -31.25 37.56 -31.92
C SER A 304 -32.53 36.84 -32.39
N GLU A 305 -33.62 37.00 -31.62
CA GLU A 305 -35.01 36.61 -31.97
C GLU A 305 -35.56 37.26 -33.27
N ALA A 306 -34.85 38.25 -33.84
CA ALA A 306 -35.19 38.84 -35.13
C ALA A 306 -34.79 37.93 -36.30
N SER A 307 -33.67 37.20 -36.19
CA SER A 307 -33.14 36.36 -37.28
C SER A 307 -34.06 35.18 -37.57
N GLU A 308 -34.53 34.50 -36.53
CA GLU A 308 -35.40 33.33 -36.64
C GLU A 308 -36.70 33.65 -37.40
N LYS A 309 -37.25 34.86 -37.24
CA LYS A 309 -38.48 35.27 -37.93
C LYS A 309 -38.26 35.66 -39.38
N ASP A 310 -37.16 36.33 -39.70
CA ASP A 310 -36.81 36.58 -41.11
C ASP A 310 -36.46 35.28 -41.84
N GLN A 311 -35.89 34.29 -41.14
CA GLN A 311 -35.59 32.95 -41.65
C GLN A 311 -36.84 32.07 -41.78
N GLU A 312 -37.78 32.14 -40.82
CA GLU A 312 -39.13 31.54 -40.93
C GLU A 312 -39.91 32.16 -42.08
N ILE A 313 -39.88 33.49 -42.24
CA ILE A 313 -40.48 34.20 -43.38
C ILE A 313 -39.79 33.82 -44.70
N ALA A 314 -38.49 33.55 -44.71
CA ALA A 314 -37.78 33.03 -45.88
C ALA A 314 -38.27 31.61 -46.23
N CYS A 315 -38.29 30.68 -45.27
CA CYS A 315 -38.79 29.31 -45.47
C CYS A 315 -40.28 29.27 -45.86
N LEU A 316 -41.11 30.15 -45.30
CA LEU A 316 -42.52 30.28 -45.67
C LEU A 316 -42.69 30.94 -47.05
N LYS A 317 -41.82 31.86 -47.45
CA LYS A 317 -41.79 32.38 -48.84
C LYS A 317 -41.32 31.31 -49.81
N GLU A 318 -40.28 30.55 -49.49
CA GLU A 318 -39.76 29.48 -50.33
C GLU A 318 -40.79 28.35 -50.50
N SER A 319 -41.42 27.93 -49.39
CA SER A 319 -42.56 27.01 -49.39
C SER A 319 -43.74 27.57 -50.18
N ASN A 320 -44.08 28.86 -50.06
CA ASN A 320 -45.08 29.50 -50.92
C ASN A 320 -44.67 29.52 -52.39
N THR A 321 -43.40 29.78 -52.74
CA THR A 321 -42.94 29.70 -54.14
C THR A 321 -42.89 28.26 -54.66
N LEU A 322 -42.70 27.26 -53.79
CA LEU A 322 -42.80 25.84 -54.15
C LEU A 322 -44.27 25.41 -54.32
N PHE A 323 -45.18 25.98 -53.52
CA PHE A 323 -46.62 25.83 -53.71
C PHE A 323 -47.12 26.58 -54.94
N GLU A 324 -46.62 27.78 -55.22
CA GLU A 324 -46.89 28.52 -56.45
C GLU A 324 -46.30 27.80 -57.66
N GLN A 325 -45.10 27.20 -57.58
CA GLN A 325 -44.58 26.33 -58.64
C GLN A 325 -45.43 25.07 -58.82
N LYS A 326 -45.86 24.40 -57.75
CA LYS A 326 -46.78 23.24 -57.85
C LYS A 326 -48.13 23.64 -58.42
N LEU A 327 -48.69 24.78 -58.01
CA LEU A 327 -49.92 25.33 -58.57
C LEU A 327 -49.69 25.76 -60.02
N GLN A 328 -48.53 26.31 -60.38
CA GLN A 328 -48.15 26.63 -61.76
C GLN A 328 -47.97 25.35 -62.60
N CYS A 329 -47.58 24.21 -62.03
CA CYS A 329 -47.60 22.90 -62.70
C CYS A 329 -49.00 22.25 -62.77
N ILE A 330 -49.97 22.73 -61.98
CA ILE A 330 -51.38 22.32 -62.02
C ILE A 330 -52.22 23.27 -62.90
N PHE A 331 -51.77 24.53 -63.07
CA PHE A 331 -52.41 25.59 -63.86
C PHE A 331 -51.66 25.97 -65.15
N THR A 332 -50.45 25.45 -65.40
CA THR A 332 -50.08 25.11 -66.77
C THR A 332 -51.19 24.22 -67.29
N PRO A 333 -51.81 24.53 -68.45
CA PRO A 333 -52.64 23.57 -69.11
C PRO A 333 -51.81 22.31 -69.30
N VAL A 334 -52.18 21.23 -68.60
CA VAL A 334 -51.92 19.90 -69.11
C VAL A 334 -52.63 19.89 -70.45
N GLU A 335 -51.87 20.01 -71.54
CA GLU A 335 -52.42 19.89 -72.89
C GLU A 335 -53.24 18.60 -72.91
N GLN A 336 -54.49 18.73 -73.38
CA GLN A 336 -55.51 17.75 -73.09
C GLN A 336 -55.39 16.60 -74.09
N ASP A 337 -54.25 15.88 -74.05
CA ASP A 337 -53.88 14.76 -74.93
C ASP A 337 -54.94 13.64 -74.89
N SER A 338 -55.58 13.46 -73.73
CA SER A 338 -56.74 12.56 -73.56
C SER A 338 -58.00 13.02 -74.31
N LEU A 339 -58.08 14.29 -74.71
CA LEU A 339 -59.16 14.88 -75.51
C LEU A 339 -58.78 15.03 -77.00
N GLU A 340 -57.53 15.29 -77.34
CA GLU A 340 -57.05 15.24 -78.74
C GLU A 340 -57.19 13.83 -79.31
N THR A 341 -56.74 12.81 -78.55
CA THR A 341 -56.94 11.40 -78.91
C THR A 341 -58.42 11.02 -78.97
N SER A 342 -59.29 11.57 -78.10
CA SER A 342 -60.74 11.35 -78.19
C SER A 342 -61.35 12.01 -79.43
N ASN A 343 -60.96 13.24 -79.78
CA ASN A 343 -61.47 13.93 -80.97
C ASN A 343 -61.04 13.21 -82.25
N LEU A 344 -59.76 12.84 -82.38
CA LEU A 344 -59.26 12.17 -83.58
C LEU A 344 -59.88 10.76 -83.75
N SER A 345 -60.09 10.02 -82.64
CA SER A 345 -60.75 8.71 -82.69
C SER A 345 -62.26 8.82 -82.94
N HIS A 346 -62.95 9.80 -82.36
CA HIS A 346 -64.37 10.06 -82.61
C HIS A 346 -64.62 10.57 -84.04
N GLN A 347 -63.74 11.41 -84.58
CA GLN A 347 -63.77 11.85 -85.98
C GLN A 347 -63.57 10.68 -86.94
N LYS A 348 -62.59 9.80 -86.69
CA LYS A 348 -62.41 8.54 -87.45
C LYS A 348 -63.62 7.61 -87.33
N PHE A 349 -64.23 7.50 -86.15
CA PHE A 349 -65.43 6.69 -85.92
C PHE A 349 -66.64 7.22 -86.71
N ILE A 350 -66.90 8.54 -86.67
CA ILE A 350 -67.93 9.19 -87.50
C ILE A 350 -67.64 9.01 -88.99
N GLN A 351 -66.38 9.14 -89.41
CA GLN A 351 -65.97 8.95 -90.80
C GLN A 351 -66.17 7.50 -91.26
N ASN A 352 -65.87 6.50 -90.42
CA ASN A 352 -66.12 5.09 -90.68
C ASN A 352 -67.62 4.78 -90.74
N ILE A 353 -68.43 5.26 -89.78
CA ILE A 353 -69.89 5.14 -89.82
C ILE A 353 -70.45 5.75 -91.11
N LYS A 354 -69.95 6.92 -91.51
CA LYS A 354 -70.36 7.54 -92.77
C LYS A 354 -70.01 6.64 -93.97
N GLN A 355 -68.78 6.13 -94.05
CA GLN A 355 -68.38 5.20 -95.12
C GLN A 355 -69.23 3.92 -95.14
N TYR A 356 -69.62 3.38 -93.98
CA TYR A 356 -70.50 2.22 -93.89
C TYR A 356 -71.92 2.54 -94.35
N ASN A 357 -72.46 3.71 -94.00
CA ASN A 357 -73.77 4.18 -94.48
C ASN A 357 -73.76 4.47 -95.98
N ASP A 358 -72.74 5.15 -96.51
CA ASP A 358 -72.55 5.42 -97.93
C ASP A 358 -72.47 4.08 -98.73
N MET A 359 -71.75 3.09 -98.20
CA MET A 359 -71.64 1.73 -98.78
C MET A 359 -72.96 0.94 -98.71
N LEU A 360 -73.69 1.04 -97.60
CA LEU A 360 -75.01 0.43 -97.44
C LEU A 360 -76.05 1.09 -98.36
N GLN A 361 -75.93 2.39 -98.62
CA GLN A 361 -76.79 3.14 -99.53
C GLN A 361 -76.53 2.75 -101.00
N GLU A 362 -75.27 2.65 -101.43
CA GLU A 362 -74.95 2.11 -102.77
C GLU A 362 -75.35 0.64 -102.92
N LEU A 363 -75.22 -0.19 -101.88
CA LEU A 363 -75.75 -1.56 -101.87
C LEU A 363 -77.28 -1.60 -102.02
N THR A 364 -78.00 -0.74 -101.28
CA THR A 364 -79.46 -0.61 -101.34
C THR A 364 -79.92 -0.16 -102.74
N LYS A 365 -79.26 0.86 -103.28
CA LYS A 365 -79.46 1.35 -104.65
C LYS A 365 -79.20 0.26 -105.69
N CYS A 366 -78.12 -0.50 -105.57
CA CYS A 366 -77.81 -1.63 -106.44
C CYS A 366 -78.92 -2.70 -106.43
N PHE A 367 -79.53 -2.98 -105.28
CA PHE A 367 -80.69 -3.90 -105.21
C PHE A 367 -81.96 -3.31 -105.82
N VAL A 368 -82.23 -2.00 -105.64
CA VAL A 368 -83.37 -1.33 -106.28
C VAL A 368 -83.22 -1.33 -107.81
N GLU A 369 -82.06 -0.93 -108.33
CA GLU A 369 -81.77 -0.97 -109.77
C GLU A 369 -81.85 -2.41 -110.32
N GLN A 370 -81.41 -3.42 -109.56
CA GLN A 370 -81.54 -4.82 -109.96
C GLN A 370 -83.02 -5.26 -110.09
N ILE A 371 -83.90 -4.81 -109.19
CA ILE A 371 -85.35 -5.09 -109.25
C ILE A 371 -85.97 -4.42 -110.49
N GLU A 372 -85.62 -3.16 -110.76
CA GLU A 372 -86.10 -2.44 -111.96
C GLU A 372 -85.63 -3.10 -113.26
N ARG A 373 -84.37 -3.55 -113.31
CA ARG A 373 -83.80 -4.27 -114.47
C ARG A 373 -84.44 -5.64 -114.68
N PHE A 374 -84.81 -6.37 -113.62
CA PHE A 374 -85.61 -7.59 -113.76
C PHE A 374 -87.01 -7.31 -114.34
N ALA A 375 -87.67 -6.22 -113.94
CA ALA A 375 -88.95 -5.81 -114.53
C ALA A 375 -88.81 -5.37 -116.00
N ALA A 376 -87.69 -4.73 -116.38
CA ALA A 376 -87.36 -4.42 -117.77
C ALA A 376 -87.13 -5.70 -118.60
N LEU A 377 -86.40 -6.67 -118.05
CA LEU A 377 -86.15 -7.98 -118.66
C LEU A 377 -87.47 -8.74 -118.90
N GLU A 378 -88.35 -8.81 -117.90
CA GLU A 378 -89.69 -9.40 -118.02
C GLU A 378 -90.48 -8.72 -119.14
N LYS A 379 -90.46 -7.39 -119.19
CA LYS A 379 -91.17 -6.59 -120.20
C LYS A 379 -90.67 -6.89 -121.62
N SER A 380 -89.35 -6.99 -121.85
CA SER A 380 -88.84 -7.29 -123.20
C SER A 380 -88.96 -8.77 -123.59
N LEU A 381 -88.85 -9.70 -122.64
CA LEU A 381 -89.20 -11.12 -122.86
C LEU A 381 -90.69 -11.29 -123.20
N LYS A 382 -91.58 -10.49 -122.59
CA LYS A 382 -93.00 -10.46 -122.92
C LYS A 382 -93.27 -9.92 -124.32
N LYS A 383 -92.64 -8.80 -124.73
CA LYS A 383 -92.71 -8.31 -126.13
C LYS A 383 -92.27 -9.38 -127.15
N ILE A 384 -91.16 -10.08 -126.88
CA ILE A 384 -90.68 -11.19 -127.72
C ILE A 384 -91.75 -12.30 -127.80
N THR A 385 -92.33 -12.68 -126.66
CA THR A 385 -93.40 -13.70 -126.59
C THR A 385 -94.66 -13.28 -127.36
N ASP A 386 -95.02 -12.00 -127.35
CA ASP A 386 -96.18 -11.47 -128.06
C ASP A 386 -95.94 -11.36 -129.58
N ILE A 387 -94.71 -11.05 -130.03
CA ILE A 387 -94.33 -11.10 -131.45
C ILE A 387 -94.35 -12.55 -131.96
N LEU A 388 -93.85 -13.52 -131.19
CA LEU A 388 -93.88 -14.95 -131.53
C LEU A 388 -95.29 -15.57 -131.56
N ARG A 389 -96.34 -14.77 -131.34
CA ARG A 389 -97.76 -15.16 -131.42
C ARG A 389 -98.54 -14.49 -132.55
N LEU A 390 -97.90 -13.60 -133.32
CA LEU A 390 -98.52 -12.89 -134.44
C LEU A 390 -98.00 -13.45 -135.78
N ASP A 391 -98.92 -13.94 -136.60
CA ASP A 391 -98.63 -14.73 -137.81
C ASP A 391 -98.71 -13.84 -139.06
N ASP A 392 -97.91 -12.77 -139.09
CA ASP A 392 -97.98 -11.71 -140.09
C ASP A 392 -96.59 -11.16 -140.50
N ASP A 393 -96.52 -10.55 -141.69
CA ASP A 393 -95.35 -10.06 -142.45
C ASP A 393 -93.92 -10.33 -141.87
N LYS A 394 -93.36 -11.48 -142.30
CA LYS A 394 -92.09 -12.07 -141.85
C LYS A 394 -90.89 -11.11 -141.76
N MET A 395 -90.80 -10.13 -142.67
CA MET A 395 -89.66 -9.21 -142.76
C MET A 395 -89.65 -8.14 -141.65
N GLN A 396 -90.80 -7.79 -141.06
CA GLN A 396 -90.83 -6.84 -139.93
C GLN A 396 -90.57 -7.50 -138.57
N CYS A 397 -90.79 -8.81 -138.45
CA CYS A 397 -90.61 -9.53 -137.19
C CYS A 397 -89.11 -9.74 -136.88
N GLU A 398 -88.29 -9.99 -137.90
CA GLU A 398 -86.85 -10.24 -137.74
C GLU A 398 -86.10 -9.00 -137.18
N GLU A 399 -86.36 -7.80 -137.72
CA GLU A 399 -85.76 -6.54 -137.24
C GLU A 399 -86.17 -6.21 -135.79
N LYS A 400 -87.45 -6.39 -135.44
CA LYS A 400 -87.96 -6.18 -134.07
C LYS A 400 -87.39 -7.18 -133.07
N LEU A 401 -87.19 -8.44 -133.49
CA LEU A 401 -86.53 -9.47 -132.67
C LEU A 401 -85.05 -9.16 -132.46
N CYS A 402 -84.33 -8.69 -133.48
CA CYS A 402 -82.95 -8.20 -133.32
C CYS A 402 -82.86 -7.01 -132.35
N GLN A 403 -83.80 -6.06 -132.42
CA GLN A 403 -83.86 -4.96 -131.46
C GLN A 403 -84.03 -5.45 -130.01
N TYR A 404 -84.97 -6.37 -129.75
CA TYR A 404 -85.16 -6.91 -128.41
C TYR A 404 -84.05 -7.87 -127.94
N TYR A 405 -83.34 -8.54 -128.85
CA TYR A 405 -82.14 -9.29 -128.52
C TYR A 405 -81.00 -8.36 -128.04
N ASN A 406 -80.84 -7.21 -128.68
CA ASN A 406 -79.87 -6.20 -128.25
C ASN A 406 -80.27 -5.57 -126.91
N GLU A 407 -81.54 -5.19 -126.70
CA GLU A 407 -82.07 -4.76 -125.39
C GLU A 407 -81.77 -5.80 -124.29
N LEU A 408 -82.02 -7.09 -124.56
CA LEU A 408 -81.77 -8.19 -123.62
C LEU A 408 -80.28 -8.38 -123.32
N THR A 409 -79.40 -8.16 -124.30
CA THR A 409 -77.94 -8.27 -124.15
C THR A 409 -77.40 -7.12 -123.30
N ASP A 410 -77.86 -5.89 -123.53
CA ASP A 410 -77.51 -4.72 -122.72
C ASP A 410 -77.95 -4.88 -121.26
N GLU A 411 -79.16 -5.40 -121.01
CA GLU A 411 -79.63 -5.72 -119.65
C GLU A 411 -78.83 -6.85 -118.99
N GLN A 412 -78.32 -7.84 -119.74
CA GLN A 412 -77.41 -8.84 -119.18
C GLN A 412 -76.04 -8.25 -118.79
N ILE A 413 -75.47 -7.36 -119.62
CA ILE A 413 -74.21 -6.66 -119.30
C ILE A 413 -74.37 -5.78 -118.06
N LYS A 414 -75.51 -5.09 -117.94
CA LYS A 414 -75.93 -4.34 -116.74
C LYS A 414 -76.00 -5.24 -115.49
N ILE A 415 -76.71 -6.37 -115.55
CA ILE A 415 -76.81 -7.33 -114.43
C ILE A 415 -75.44 -7.91 -114.02
N ILE A 416 -74.53 -8.13 -114.97
CA ILE A 416 -73.15 -8.56 -114.67
C ILE A 416 -72.39 -7.45 -113.92
N THR A 417 -72.60 -6.18 -114.31
CA THR A 417 -71.97 -5.02 -113.67
C THR A 417 -72.44 -4.86 -112.22
N ASP A 418 -73.74 -5.01 -111.95
CA ASP A 418 -74.32 -4.95 -110.60
C ASP A 418 -73.72 -6.02 -109.68
N ARG A 419 -73.60 -7.25 -110.18
CA ARG A 419 -72.97 -8.36 -109.44
C ARG A 419 -71.52 -8.07 -109.08
N GLN A 420 -70.76 -7.37 -109.93
CA GLN A 420 -69.40 -6.94 -109.60
C GLN A 420 -69.38 -5.86 -108.49
N THR A 421 -70.36 -4.95 -108.48
CA THR A 421 -70.51 -3.95 -107.40
C THR A 421 -70.88 -4.62 -106.08
N LEU A 422 -71.83 -5.58 -106.09
CA LEU A 422 -72.22 -6.38 -104.94
C LEU A 422 -71.06 -7.17 -104.33
N ILE A 423 -70.22 -7.81 -105.17
CA ILE A 423 -69.04 -8.54 -104.70
C ILE A 423 -68.00 -7.59 -104.08
N LYS A 424 -67.84 -6.37 -104.61
CA LYS A 424 -66.93 -5.37 -104.05
C LYS A 424 -67.37 -4.91 -102.66
N SER A 425 -68.65 -4.60 -102.45
CA SER A 425 -69.15 -4.20 -101.13
C SER A 425 -69.15 -5.37 -100.14
N GLN A 426 -69.50 -6.58 -100.56
CA GLN A 426 -69.39 -7.79 -99.73
C GLN A 426 -67.96 -8.00 -99.21
N ASN A 427 -66.95 -7.90 -100.08
CA ASN A 427 -65.54 -8.05 -99.69
C ASN A 427 -65.08 -6.94 -98.72
N GLN A 428 -65.59 -5.72 -98.88
CA GLN A 428 -65.32 -4.61 -97.95
C GLN A 428 -65.93 -4.87 -96.57
N PHE A 429 -67.19 -5.29 -96.48
CA PHE A 429 -67.82 -5.69 -95.22
C PHE A 429 -67.07 -6.85 -94.56
N GLN A 430 -66.66 -7.87 -95.31
CA GLN A 430 -65.89 -8.99 -94.75
C GLN A 430 -64.53 -8.55 -94.17
N LYS A 431 -63.85 -7.60 -94.82
CA LYS A 431 -62.64 -6.99 -94.25
C LYS A 431 -62.97 -6.24 -92.95
N ILE A 432 -63.99 -5.39 -92.94
CA ILE A 432 -64.40 -4.60 -91.77
C ILE A 432 -64.67 -5.51 -90.56
N PHE A 433 -65.36 -6.65 -90.74
CA PHE A 433 -65.58 -7.61 -89.65
C PHE A 433 -64.27 -8.28 -89.16
N SER A 434 -63.29 -8.50 -90.04
CA SER A 434 -61.97 -8.99 -89.64
C SER A 434 -61.20 -7.96 -88.80
N ASP A 435 -61.21 -6.70 -89.23
CA ASP A 435 -60.53 -5.58 -88.55
C ASP A 435 -61.15 -5.37 -87.15
N TYR A 436 -62.49 -5.40 -87.01
CA TYR A 436 -63.18 -5.33 -85.72
C TYR A 436 -62.84 -6.49 -84.77
N ASN A 437 -62.70 -7.72 -85.29
CA ASN A 437 -62.33 -8.87 -84.46
C ASN A 437 -60.90 -8.75 -83.91
N SER A 438 -59.94 -8.21 -84.67
CA SER A 438 -58.58 -7.94 -84.18
C SER A 438 -58.61 -6.97 -82.98
N VAL A 439 -59.28 -5.84 -83.15
CA VAL A 439 -59.42 -4.82 -82.09
C VAL A 439 -60.10 -5.39 -80.83
N LEU A 440 -61.07 -6.29 -80.98
CA LEU A 440 -61.70 -6.96 -79.84
C LEU A 440 -60.73 -7.90 -79.10
N TYR A 441 -59.89 -8.66 -79.81
CA TYR A 441 -58.82 -9.45 -79.19
C TYR A 441 -57.78 -8.57 -78.48
N GLU A 442 -57.36 -7.47 -79.09
CA GLU A 442 -56.42 -6.49 -78.50
C GLU A 442 -56.98 -5.88 -77.20
N LEU A 443 -58.24 -5.44 -77.21
CA LEU A 443 -58.96 -4.97 -76.02
C LEU A 443 -59.04 -6.04 -74.93
N GLN A 444 -59.30 -7.30 -75.29
CA GLN A 444 -59.36 -8.41 -74.34
C GLN A 444 -57.99 -8.74 -73.72
N VAL A 445 -56.89 -8.60 -74.47
CA VAL A 445 -55.52 -8.72 -73.95
C VAL A 445 -55.22 -7.59 -72.97
N MET A 446 -55.47 -6.33 -73.35
CA MET A 446 -55.25 -5.17 -72.48
C MET A 446 -56.07 -5.24 -71.18
N LEU A 447 -57.30 -5.74 -71.22
CA LEU A 447 -58.13 -5.94 -70.03
C LEU A 447 -57.51 -7.00 -69.09
N ASN A 448 -57.03 -8.11 -69.65
CA ASN A 448 -56.36 -9.17 -68.88
C ASN A 448 -55.02 -8.70 -68.27
N GLU A 449 -54.30 -7.78 -68.92
CA GLU A 449 -53.06 -7.21 -68.42
C GLU A 449 -53.29 -6.17 -67.33
N ASN A 450 -54.29 -5.28 -67.49
CA ASN A 450 -54.72 -4.38 -66.44
C ASN A 450 -55.19 -5.12 -65.16
N ALA A 451 -55.83 -6.28 -65.30
CA ALA A 451 -56.16 -7.14 -64.16
C ALA A 451 -54.90 -7.64 -63.41
N LYS A 452 -53.85 -8.07 -64.13
CA LYS A 452 -52.57 -8.47 -63.52
C LYS A 452 -51.87 -7.30 -62.82
N LEU A 453 -51.85 -6.11 -63.44
CA LEU A 453 -51.24 -4.91 -62.87
C LEU A 453 -51.93 -4.47 -61.58
N ASN A 454 -53.26 -4.55 -61.50
CA ASN A 454 -54.00 -4.27 -60.26
C ASN A 454 -53.68 -5.29 -59.15
N ILE A 455 -53.50 -6.58 -59.46
CA ILE A 455 -53.07 -7.59 -58.48
C ILE A 455 -51.67 -7.27 -57.96
N LEU A 456 -50.70 -6.98 -58.84
CA LEU A 456 -49.34 -6.60 -58.46
C LEU A 456 -49.32 -5.33 -57.58
N LYS A 457 -50.10 -4.31 -57.94
CA LYS A 457 -50.24 -3.07 -57.17
C LYS A 457 -50.81 -3.32 -55.77
N ASN A 458 -51.82 -4.18 -55.65
CA ASN A 458 -52.43 -4.54 -54.37
C ASN A 458 -51.48 -5.36 -53.49
N ASN A 459 -50.71 -6.28 -54.08
CA ASN A 459 -49.70 -7.06 -53.36
C ASN A 459 -48.59 -6.14 -52.82
N SER A 460 -48.04 -5.26 -53.66
CA SER A 460 -47.00 -4.30 -53.23
C SER A 460 -47.53 -3.32 -52.16
N ALA A 461 -48.78 -2.85 -52.27
CA ALA A 461 -49.40 -2.03 -51.24
C ALA A 461 -49.54 -2.77 -49.89
N ARG A 462 -49.83 -4.08 -49.93
CA ARG A 462 -49.88 -4.94 -48.75
C ARG A 462 -48.49 -5.20 -48.15
N GLU A 463 -47.49 -5.51 -48.96
CA GLU A 463 -46.10 -5.74 -48.52
C GLU A 463 -45.53 -4.50 -47.81
N ASN A 464 -45.79 -3.30 -48.35
CA ASN A 464 -45.42 -2.04 -47.71
C ASN A 464 -46.15 -1.80 -46.38
N LEU A 465 -47.42 -2.22 -46.26
CA LEU A 465 -48.17 -2.12 -45.00
C LEU A 465 -47.62 -3.09 -43.95
N GLU A 466 -47.41 -4.37 -44.30
CA GLU A 466 -46.85 -5.38 -43.40
C GLU A 466 -45.42 -5.01 -42.93
N MET A 467 -44.61 -4.40 -43.81
CA MET A 467 -43.30 -3.85 -43.47
C MET A 467 -43.40 -2.65 -42.51
N SER A 468 -44.34 -1.73 -42.74
CA SER A 468 -44.56 -0.57 -41.87
C SER A 468 -45.04 -0.99 -40.46
N GLU A 469 -45.95 -1.97 -40.39
CA GLU A 469 -46.37 -2.55 -39.11
C GLU A 469 -45.20 -3.25 -38.38
N GLN A 470 -44.32 -3.94 -39.11
CA GLN A 470 -43.16 -4.58 -38.51
C GLN A 470 -42.17 -3.54 -37.94
N LEU A 471 -41.87 -2.49 -38.70
CA LEU A 471 -40.98 -1.41 -38.27
C LEU A 471 -41.51 -0.70 -37.01
N GLU A 472 -42.82 -0.50 -36.90
CA GLU A 472 -43.44 0.06 -35.68
C GLU A 472 -43.39 -0.92 -34.49
N ARG A 473 -43.51 -2.24 -34.71
CA ARG A 473 -43.27 -3.26 -33.66
C ARG A 473 -41.83 -3.24 -33.17
N ASP A 474 -40.86 -3.19 -34.08
CA ASP A 474 -39.42 -3.18 -33.75
C ASP A 474 -39.03 -1.91 -32.99
N LYS A 475 -39.56 -0.75 -33.42
CA LYS A 475 -39.47 0.53 -32.72
C LYS A 475 -40.05 0.48 -31.30
N GLN A 476 -41.19 -0.19 -31.10
CA GLN A 476 -41.77 -0.39 -29.76
C GLN A 476 -40.97 -1.36 -28.89
N SER A 477 -40.25 -2.32 -29.49
CA SER A 477 -39.30 -3.20 -28.79
C SER A 477 -38.07 -2.42 -28.32
N LEU A 478 -37.45 -1.63 -29.21
CA LEU A 478 -36.28 -0.81 -28.91
C LEU A 478 -36.56 0.22 -27.78
N GLU A 479 -37.75 0.82 -27.79
CA GLU A 479 -38.20 1.78 -26.77
C GLU A 479 -38.58 1.10 -25.43
N GLN A 480 -38.74 -0.23 -25.39
CA GLN A 480 -38.82 -1.02 -24.15
C GLN A 480 -37.43 -1.41 -23.64
N GLU A 481 -36.54 -1.84 -24.53
CA GLU A 481 -35.15 -2.18 -24.23
C GLU A 481 -34.39 -0.98 -23.64
N LYS A 482 -34.52 0.19 -24.26
CA LYS A 482 -34.01 1.47 -23.73
C LYS A 482 -34.51 1.74 -22.30
N LYS A 483 -35.79 1.50 -22.03
CA LYS A 483 -36.38 1.63 -20.67
C LYS A 483 -35.93 0.55 -19.70
N ILE A 484 -35.28 -0.53 -20.14
CA ILE A 484 -34.60 -1.48 -19.27
C ILE A 484 -33.19 -0.96 -18.98
N PHE A 485 -32.44 -0.57 -20.02
CA PHE A 485 -31.09 -0.01 -19.92
C PHE A 485 -31.02 1.24 -19.02
N ASP A 486 -31.96 2.19 -19.15
CA ASP A 486 -32.02 3.38 -18.28
C ASP A 486 -32.24 3.00 -16.80
N ARG A 487 -33.04 1.96 -16.52
CA ARG A 487 -33.26 1.44 -15.14
C ARG A 487 -32.04 0.68 -14.60
N GLU A 488 -31.32 -0.03 -15.45
CA GLU A 488 -30.07 -0.71 -15.08
C GLU A 488 -28.98 0.32 -14.74
N LYS A 489 -28.84 1.37 -15.57
CA LYS A 489 -27.95 2.51 -15.34
C LYS A 489 -28.24 3.21 -14.00
N ASP A 490 -29.51 3.47 -13.68
CA ASP A 490 -29.91 4.03 -12.38
C ASP A 490 -29.58 3.07 -11.22
N ASN A 491 -29.77 1.76 -11.39
CA ASN A 491 -29.39 0.75 -10.39
C ASN A 491 -27.86 0.74 -10.14
N LEU A 492 -27.05 0.74 -11.20
CA LEU A 492 -25.59 0.78 -11.11
C LEU A 492 -25.07 2.06 -10.43
N GLU A 493 -25.64 3.23 -10.76
CA GLU A 493 -25.27 4.49 -10.12
C GLU A 493 -25.70 4.53 -8.64
N ASN A 494 -26.79 3.87 -8.27
CA ASN A 494 -27.19 3.70 -6.86
C ASN A 494 -26.29 2.71 -6.10
N GLN A 495 -25.87 1.59 -6.72
CA GLN A 495 -24.88 0.67 -6.14
C GLN A 495 -23.54 1.37 -5.91
N LYS A 496 -23.07 2.14 -6.89
CA LYS A 496 -21.84 2.96 -6.79
C LYS A 496 -21.89 3.95 -5.62
N LYS A 497 -23.02 4.63 -5.41
CA LYS A 497 -23.23 5.51 -4.22
C LYS A 497 -23.21 4.71 -2.90
N SER A 498 -23.76 3.51 -2.89
CA SER A 498 -23.69 2.60 -1.73
C SER A 498 -22.26 2.18 -1.41
N PHE A 499 -21.47 1.77 -2.42
CA PHE A 499 -20.06 1.40 -2.25
C PHE A 499 -19.19 2.58 -1.80
N GLU A 500 -19.38 3.77 -2.36
CA GLU A 500 -18.64 4.96 -1.91
C GLU A 500 -19.00 5.31 -0.44
N SER A 501 -20.26 5.09 -0.04
CA SER A 501 -20.69 5.28 1.36
C SER A 501 -20.07 4.24 2.31
N GLN A 502 -19.96 2.97 1.89
CA GLN A 502 -19.26 1.92 2.64
C GLN A 502 -17.76 2.21 2.76
N LYS A 503 -17.12 2.63 1.67
CA LYS A 503 -15.72 3.04 1.63
C LYS A 503 -15.43 4.17 2.62
N MET A 504 -16.24 5.24 2.62
CA MET A 504 -16.11 6.33 3.60
C MET A 504 -16.25 5.86 5.06
N SER A 505 -17.09 4.85 5.32
CA SER A 505 -17.20 4.23 6.65
C SER A 505 -15.94 3.44 7.03
N LEU A 506 -15.35 2.68 6.09
CA LEU A 506 -14.13 1.91 6.31
C LEU A 506 -12.89 2.80 6.44
N ASP A 507 -12.84 3.92 5.72
CA ASP A 507 -11.77 4.91 5.85
C ASP A 507 -11.86 5.63 7.22
N MET A 508 -13.07 5.90 7.73
CA MET A 508 -13.26 6.40 9.09
C MET A 508 -12.85 5.37 10.16
N GLU A 509 -13.20 4.09 9.99
CA GLU A 509 -12.77 3.00 10.87
C GLU A 509 -11.23 2.86 10.89
N ARG A 510 -10.59 2.94 9.73
CA ARG A 510 -9.11 2.94 9.60
C ARG A 510 -8.45 4.08 10.37
N VAL A 511 -9.02 5.29 10.34
CA VAL A 511 -8.50 6.44 11.10
C VAL A 511 -8.65 6.19 12.61
N LEU A 512 -9.80 5.71 13.07
CA LEU A 512 -10.03 5.38 14.49
C LEU A 512 -9.05 4.32 15.01
N LEU A 513 -8.85 3.23 14.25
CA LEU A 513 -7.88 2.19 14.58
C LEU A 513 -6.42 2.70 14.54
N GLN A 514 -6.11 3.65 13.65
CA GLN A 514 -4.80 4.30 13.61
C GLN A 514 -4.56 5.17 14.85
N ASP A 515 -5.58 5.85 15.38
CA ASP A 515 -5.49 6.65 16.59
C ASP A 515 -5.46 5.80 17.87
N GLU A 516 -6.23 4.71 17.94
CA GLU A 516 -6.12 3.70 19.00
C GLU A 516 -4.69 3.11 19.05
N ARG A 517 -4.10 2.79 17.88
CA ARG A 517 -2.71 2.32 17.79
C ARG A 517 -1.69 3.36 18.30
N LYS A 518 -1.93 4.67 18.11
CA LYS A 518 -1.07 5.73 18.68
C LYS A 518 -1.15 5.75 20.21
N LEU A 519 -2.37 5.64 20.75
CA LEU A 519 -2.60 5.61 22.20
C LEU A 519 -1.92 4.40 22.86
N LEU A 520 -2.05 3.20 22.26
CA LEU A 520 -1.40 1.98 22.76
C LEU A 520 0.13 2.06 22.71
N GLU A 521 0.72 2.68 21.69
CA GLU A 521 2.17 2.89 21.63
C GLU A 521 2.63 3.93 22.67
N GLN A 522 1.82 4.96 22.97
CA GLN A 522 2.10 5.93 24.04
C GLN A 522 1.97 5.30 25.44
N GLU A 523 0.98 4.43 25.67
CA GLU A 523 0.85 3.63 26.90
C GLU A 523 2.06 2.71 27.08
N LYS A 524 2.48 2.01 26.01
CA LYS A 524 3.68 1.15 25.97
C LYS A 524 4.98 1.91 26.28
N ILE A 525 5.13 3.16 25.80
CA ILE A 525 6.25 4.04 26.20
C ILE A 525 6.17 4.36 27.70
N SER A 526 4.98 4.73 28.20
CA SER A 526 4.76 5.11 29.59
C SER A 526 5.05 3.96 30.57
N LEU A 527 4.58 2.74 30.25
CA LEU A 527 4.86 1.51 31.00
C LEU A 527 6.36 1.14 30.97
N ASN A 528 7.06 1.46 29.88
CA ASN A 528 8.50 1.26 29.82
C ASN A 528 9.27 2.28 30.67
N GLU A 529 8.81 3.53 30.75
CA GLU A 529 9.36 4.54 31.66
C GLU A 529 9.11 4.19 33.15
N GLU A 530 7.91 3.68 33.47
CA GLU A 530 7.60 3.13 34.80
C GLU A 530 8.52 1.95 35.14
N LYS A 531 8.67 0.98 34.22
CA LYS A 531 9.57 -0.16 34.40
C LYS A 531 11.02 0.28 34.65
N MET A 532 11.56 1.18 33.83
CA MET A 532 12.93 1.71 34.01
C MET A 532 13.10 2.42 35.36
N SER A 533 12.04 3.05 35.87
CA SER A 533 12.02 3.68 37.20
C SER A 533 11.99 2.63 38.32
N LEU A 534 11.23 1.54 38.15
CA LEU A 534 11.17 0.41 39.09
C LEU A 534 12.49 -0.38 39.13
N ASP A 535 13.11 -0.63 37.97
CA ASP A 535 14.43 -1.26 37.84
C ASP A 535 15.50 -0.41 38.57
N HIS A 536 15.45 0.93 38.42
CA HIS A 536 16.33 1.84 39.17
C HIS A 536 16.07 1.81 40.68
N GLN A 537 14.81 1.82 41.12
CA GLN A 537 14.45 1.71 42.54
C GLN A 537 14.93 0.38 43.15
N SER A 538 14.83 -0.71 42.39
CA SER A 538 15.32 -2.03 42.80
C SER A 538 16.84 -2.02 43.00
N GLN A 539 17.61 -1.41 42.08
CA GLN A 539 19.05 -1.28 42.24
C GLN A 539 19.42 -0.45 43.49
N LEU A 540 18.68 0.62 43.80
CA LEU A 540 18.89 1.41 45.01
C LEU A 540 18.62 0.61 46.31
N TYR A 541 17.65 -0.32 46.30
CA TYR A 541 17.42 -1.22 47.43
C TYR A 541 18.52 -2.29 47.56
N GLU A 542 18.98 -2.88 46.46
CA GLU A 542 20.13 -3.81 46.49
C GLU A 542 21.39 -3.13 47.03
N ASP A 543 21.68 -1.92 46.55
CA ASP A 543 22.84 -1.13 46.98
C ASP A 543 22.78 -0.84 48.49
N CYS A 544 21.60 -0.44 48.98
CA CYS A 544 21.34 -0.21 50.40
C CYS A 544 21.46 -1.49 51.25
N GLU A 545 20.99 -2.66 50.77
CA GLU A 545 21.20 -3.93 51.46
C GLU A 545 22.69 -4.28 51.54
N ARG A 546 23.45 -4.12 50.45
CA ARG A 546 24.90 -4.39 50.46
C ARG A 546 25.61 -3.54 51.52
N ASP A 547 25.26 -2.26 51.62
CA ASP A 547 25.84 -1.35 52.62
C ASP A 547 25.44 -1.72 54.05
N LEU A 548 24.18 -2.08 54.31
CA LEU A 548 23.75 -2.60 55.62
C LEU A 548 24.44 -3.91 56.00
N GLN A 549 24.65 -4.82 55.04
CA GLN A 549 25.41 -6.06 55.27
C GLN A 549 26.91 -5.78 55.51
N ASN A 550 27.46 -4.69 54.97
CA ASN A 550 28.83 -4.25 55.23
C ASN A 550 28.96 -3.58 56.61
N GLU A 551 28.04 -2.70 56.99
CA GLU A 551 27.98 -2.12 58.34
C GLU A 551 27.84 -3.24 59.40
N LYS A 552 26.95 -4.21 59.17
CA LYS A 552 26.79 -5.39 60.04
C LYS A 552 28.09 -6.15 60.25
N LYS A 553 28.90 -6.37 59.20
CA LYS A 553 30.23 -7.02 59.32
C LYS A 553 31.21 -6.17 60.13
N ILE A 554 31.23 -4.85 59.92
CA ILE A 554 32.09 -3.91 60.66
C ILE A 554 31.70 -3.88 62.15
N LEU A 555 30.41 -3.81 62.45
CA LEU A 555 29.88 -3.87 63.81
C LEU A 555 30.18 -5.22 64.48
N GLN A 556 30.04 -6.34 63.76
CA GLN A 556 30.40 -7.66 64.27
C GLN A 556 31.89 -7.73 64.63
N ALA A 557 32.79 -7.35 63.71
CA ALA A 557 34.23 -7.35 63.96
C ALA A 557 34.63 -6.45 65.15
N ARG A 558 33.97 -5.29 65.31
CA ARG A 558 34.14 -4.42 66.47
C ARG A 558 33.63 -5.07 67.77
N ASN A 559 32.54 -5.82 67.73
CA ASN A 559 32.02 -6.56 68.88
C ASN A 559 32.97 -7.70 69.29
N GLU A 560 33.51 -8.44 68.32
CA GLU A 560 34.52 -9.48 68.56
C GLU A 560 35.81 -8.90 69.16
N GLN A 561 36.27 -7.74 68.67
CA GLN A 561 37.37 -6.97 69.27
C GLN A 561 37.08 -6.60 70.73
N LEU A 562 35.94 -5.94 71.00
CA LEU A 562 35.55 -5.53 72.36
C LEU A 562 35.36 -6.73 73.31
N LEU A 563 34.88 -7.87 72.80
CA LEU A 563 34.78 -9.12 73.58
C LEU A 563 36.18 -9.64 73.96
N SER A 564 37.13 -9.63 73.03
CA SER A 564 38.52 -10.04 73.29
C SER A 564 39.22 -9.13 74.31
N GLU A 565 39.02 -7.81 74.22
CA GLU A 565 39.53 -6.83 75.17
C GLU A 565 38.90 -7.02 76.56
N THR A 566 37.57 -7.21 76.61
CA THR A 566 36.84 -7.51 77.85
C THR A 566 37.32 -8.80 78.51
N ASN A 567 37.65 -9.83 77.73
CA ASN A 567 38.20 -11.09 78.24
C ASN A 567 39.64 -10.92 78.75
N SER A 568 40.47 -10.13 78.07
CA SER A 568 41.82 -9.78 78.51
C SER A 568 41.81 -9.01 79.84
N LEU A 569 40.95 -7.99 79.96
CA LEU A 569 40.74 -7.23 81.20
C LEU A 569 40.20 -8.10 82.33
N ARG A 570 39.30 -9.03 82.03
CA ARG A 570 38.77 -10.01 83.01
C ARG A 570 39.86 -10.96 83.52
N GLN A 571 40.73 -11.46 82.64
CA GLN A 571 41.89 -12.25 83.03
C GLN A 571 42.83 -11.43 83.93
N GLN A 572 43.17 -10.20 83.52
CA GLN A 572 44.04 -9.31 84.29
C GLN A 572 43.46 -8.99 85.68
N SER A 573 42.14 -8.82 85.80
CA SER A 573 41.45 -8.68 87.08
C SER A 573 41.61 -9.93 87.94
N GLY A 574 41.35 -11.12 87.39
CA GLY A 574 41.52 -12.38 88.12
C GLY A 574 42.96 -12.64 88.58
N GLU A 575 43.96 -12.26 87.78
CA GLU A 575 45.37 -12.29 88.16
C GLU A 575 45.68 -11.30 89.30
N LYS A 576 45.04 -10.12 89.31
CA LYS A 576 45.14 -9.14 90.39
C LYS A 576 44.45 -9.61 91.67
N ASP A 577 43.27 -10.21 91.58
CA ASP A 577 42.55 -10.79 92.72
C ASP A 577 43.35 -11.94 93.36
N ALA A 578 44.03 -12.76 92.54
CA ALA A 578 44.96 -13.77 93.04
C ALA A 578 46.19 -13.17 93.74
N GLN A 579 46.75 -12.07 93.21
CA GLN A 579 47.82 -11.31 93.87
C GLN A 579 47.34 -10.73 95.22
N PHE A 580 46.15 -10.13 95.27
CA PHE A 580 45.58 -9.57 96.50
C PHE A 580 45.31 -10.65 97.56
N LYS A 581 44.72 -11.80 97.18
CA LYS A 581 44.53 -12.93 98.11
C LYS A 581 45.83 -13.39 98.74
N LYS A 582 46.90 -13.53 97.94
CA LYS A 582 48.23 -13.90 98.45
C LYS A 582 48.82 -12.87 99.42
N ILE A 583 48.62 -11.58 99.15
CA ILE A 583 49.07 -10.50 100.06
C ILE A 583 48.27 -10.53 101.37
N ILE A 584 46.96 -10.79 101.33
CA ILE A 584 46.10 -10.92 102.51
C ILE A 584 46.52 -12.13 103.35
N GLU A 585 46.82 -13.27 102.72
CA GLU A 585 47.31 -14.49 103.38
C GLU A 585 48.68 -14.27 104.06
N GLN A 586 49.61 -13.59 103.38
CA GLN A 586 50.89 -13.19 103.97
C GLN A 586 50.72 -12.20 105.14
N LEU A 587 49.77 -11.26 105.02
CA LEU A 587 49.45 -10.33 106.11
C LEU A 587 48.87 -11.05 107.32
N ALA A 588 47.98 -12.03 107.12
CA ALA A 588 47.43 -12.88 108.19
C ALA A 588 48.55 -13.66 108.91
N GLN A 589 49.42 -14.34 108.17
CA GLN A 589 50.58 -15.06 108.72
C GLN A 589 51.48 -14.14 109.56
N SER A 590 51.81 -12.94 109.06
CA SER A 590 52.60 -11.97 109.85
C SER A 590 51.85 -11.43 111.07
N THR A 591 50.51 -11.40 111.03
CA THR A 591 49.68 -10.97 112.17
C THR A 591 49.66 -12.05 113.25
N GLU A 592 49.59 -13.32 112.88
CA GLU A 592 49.71 -14.47 113.78
C GLU A 592 51.10 -14.53 114.42
N GLU A 593 52.17 -14.31 113.66
CA GLU A 593 53.55 -14.21 114.18
C GLU A 593 53.67 -13.06 115.20
N ILE A 594 53.13 -11.87 114.89
CA ILE A 594 53.12 -10.73 115.82
C ILE A 594 52.30 -11.05 117.09
N GLN A 595 51.20 -11.79 116.99
CA GLN A 595 50.44 -12.22 118.16
C GLN A 595 51.23 -13.21 119.02
N LEU A 596 51.88 -14.21 118.41
CA LEU A 596 52.69 -15.20 119.12
C LEU A 596 53.89 -14.55 119.84
N LEU A 597 54.59 -13.62 119.18
CA LEU A 597 55.67 -12.83 119.78
C LEU A 597 55.18 -11.95 120.92
N ARG A 598 53.98 -11.35 120.82
CA ARG A 598 53.37 -10.59 121.92
C ARG A 598 53.03 -11.48 123.13
N SER A 599 52.48 -12.67 122.90
CA SER A 599 52.21 -13.63 123.97
C SER A 599 53.50 -14.12 124.63
N GLN A 600 54.56 -14.38 123.86
CA GLN A 600 55.87 -14.74 124.40
C GLN A 600 56.47 -13.61 125.26
N LEU A 601 56.40 -12.36 124.82
CA LEU A 601 56.83 -11.20 125.62
C LEU A 601 55.98 -11.03 126.89
N SER A 602 54.67 -11.29 126.82
CA SER A 602 53.79 -11.24 128.00
C SER A 602 54.13 -12.31 129.04
N LEU A 603 54.52 -13.51 128.61
CA LEU A 603 54.98 -14.57 129.52
C LEU A 603 56.31 -14.20 130.18
N TYR A 604 57.29 -13.69 129.42
CA TYR A 604 58.56 -13.25 130.00
C TYR A 604 58.42 -12.05 130.95
N GLU A 605 57.48 -11.14 130.69
CA GLU A 605 57.14 -10.06 131.64
C GLU A 605 56.49 -10.65 132.91
N GLU A 606 55.58 -11.62 132.79
CA GLU A 606 54.99 -12.27 133.97
C GLU A 606 56.02 -13.05 134.79
N ASP A 607 56.88 -13.86 134.16
CA ASP A 607 58.00 -14.55 134.81
C ASP A 607 58.92 -13.56 135.53
N PHE A 608 59.26 -12.44 134.88
CA PHE A 608 60.08 -11.38 135.47
C PHE A 608 59.40 -10.71 136.68
N GLN A 609 58.10 -10.42 136.61
CA GLN A 609 57.35 -9.86 137.75
C GLN A 609 57.17 -10.89 138.88
N GLN A 610 57.08 -12.19 138.59
CA GLN A 610 57.10 -13.25 139.61
C GLN A 610 58.47 -13.36 140.28
N GLU A 611 59.57 -13.38 139.52
CA GLU A 611 60.92 -13.44 140.08
C GLU A 611 61.26 -12.15 140.88
N LYS A 612 60.77 -10.99 140.43
CA LYS A 612 60.88 -9.73 141.17
C LYS A 612 60.16 -9.83 142.52
N LYS A 613 58.88 -10.26 142.55
CA LYS A 613 58.13 -10.45 143.81
C LYS A 613 58.81 -11.47 144.73
N LEU A 614 59.37 -12.54 144.17
CA LEU A 614 60.13 -13.54 144.93
C LEU A 614 61.39 -12.93 145.54
N LYS A 615 62.13 -12.10 144.80
CA LYS A 615 63.30 -11.36 145.32
C LYS A 615 62.93 -10.33 146.36
N GLU A 616 61.79 -9.63 146.22
CA GLU A 616 61.27 -8.70 147.21
C GLU A 616 60.88 -9.44 148.52
N ALA A 617 60.20 -10.57 148.43
CA ALA A 617 59.86 -11.41 149.58
C ALA A 617 61.10 -12.05 150.24
N LEU A 618 62.07 -12.53 149.47
CA LEU A 618 63.35 -13.04 150.00
C LEU A 618 64.19 -11.94 150.66
N LEU A 619 64.12 -10.70 150.16
CA LEU A 619 64.75 -9.54 150.81
C LEU A 619 64.04 -9.20 152.12
N GLU A 620 62.70 -9.30 152.18
CA GLU A 620 61.93 -9.10 153.41
C GLU A 620 62.26 -10.17 154.47
N GLU A 621 62.29 -11.45 154.09
CA GLU A 621 62.73 -12.54 154.98
C GLU A 621 64.19 -12.41 155.40
N LYS A 622 65.09 -11.97 154.51
CA LYS A 622 66.47 -11.64 154.89
C LYS A 622 66.50 -10.52 155.92
N ASN A 623 65.72 -9.44 155.74
CA ASN A 623 65.65 -8.35 156.71
C ASN A 623 65.08 -8.82 158.06
N LYS A 624 64.10 -9.73 158.07
CA LYS A 624 63.60 -10.38 159.31
C LYS A 624 64.72 -11.17 159.99
N LEU A 625 65.43 -12.02 159.25
CA LEU A 625 66.59 -12.78 159.75
C LEU A 625 67.71 -11.88 160.28
N ASP A 626 68.04 -10.79 159.58
CA ASP A 626 69.04 -9.81 160.03
C ASP A 626 68.58 -9.11 161.33
N THR A 627 67.30 -8.79 161.49
CA THR A 627 66.78 -8.21 162.74
C THR A 627 66.69 -9.23 163.89
N GLU A 628 66.37 -10.50 163.62
CA GLU A 628 66.38 -11.54 164.65
C GLU A 628 67.82 -11.88 165.09
N LEU A 629 68.76 -11.92 164.15
CA LEU A 629 70.19 -12.04 164.43
C LEU A 629 70.69 -10.86 165.27
N LEU A 630 70.25 -9.63 165.00
CA LEU A 630 70.55 -8.46 165.83
C LEU A 630 70.00 -8.59 167.27
N LYS A 631 68.75 -9.03 167.45
CA LYS A 631 68.20 -9.34 168.79
C LYS A 631 69.03 -10.42 169.50
N GLN A 632 69.46 -11.45 168.78
CA GLN A 632 70.22 -12.56 169.34
C GLN A 632 71.65 -12.14 169.73
N ILE A 633 72.28 -11.24 168.96
CA ILE A 633 73.53 -10.57 169.31
C ILE A 633 73.35 -9.69 170.57
N GLU A 634 72.27 -8.92 170.64
CA GLU A 634 71.98 -8.04 171.77
C GLU A 634 71.67 -8.84 173.06
N PHE A 635 70.92 -9.94 172.95
CA PHE A 635 70.66 -10.88 174.05
C PHE A 635 71.95 -11.56 174.53
N ASN A 636 72.81 -12.01 173.62
CA ASN A 636 74.13 -12.57 173.96
C ASN A 636 75.03 -11.53 174.67
N LYS A 637 74.92 -10.25 174.29
CA LYS A 637 75.62 -9.15 174.96
C LYS A 637 75.09 -8.91 176.38
N GLN A 638 73.78 -8.92 176.59
CA GLN A 638 73.16 -8.82 177.92
C GLN A 638 73.53 -10.01 178.83
N LEU A 639 73.71 -11.22 178.27
CA LEU A 639 74.25 -12.38 178.97
C LEU A 639 75.74 -12.21 179.36
N GLN A 640 76.54 -11.50 178.56
CA GLN A 640 77.93 -11.18 178.91
C GLN A 640 78.03 -10.10 179.99
N GLU A 641 77.13 -9.10 179.98
CA GLU A 641 77.13 -8.00 180.95
C GLU A 641 76.66 -8.40 182.36
N SER A 642 76.12 -9.61 182.53
CA SER A 642 75.48 -10.08 183.78
C SER A 642 76.24 -11.16 184.56
N ASN A 643 77.46 -11.58 184.15
CA ASN A 643 78.14 -12.69 184.82
C ASN A 643 79.69 -12.58 184.93
N ASN A 644 80.14 -12.36 186.18
CA ASN A 644 81.51 -12.53 186.71
C ASN A 644 82.65 -11.58 186.29
N ALA A 645 83.50 -11.32 187.29
CA ALA A 645 84.85 -10.80 187.12
C ALA A 645 85.89 -11.93 187.28
N ASN A 646 87.14 -11.65 186.86
CA ASN A 646 88.39 -12.38 187.13
C ASN A 646 88.89 -13.41 186.07
N VAL A 647 90.23 -13.45 185.91
CA VAL A 647 91.10 -14.43 185.19
C VAL A 647 91.09 -14.54 183.64
N LYS A 648 92.02 -13.80 183.00
CA LYS A 648 93.22 -14.23 182.20
C LYS A 648 93.21 -15.46 181.23
N LEU A 649 94.04 -15.34 180.15
CA LEU A 649 94.43 -16.30 179.08
C LEU A 649 93.37 -16.54 177.96
N GLY A 650 93.70 -16.98 176.73
CA GLY A 650 95.01 -17.09 176.04
C GLY A 650 95.17 -18.29 175.08
N HIS A 651 95.60 -18.08 173.81
CA HIS A 651 95.87 -19.07 172.72
C HIS A 651 94.62 -19.83 172.15
N THR A 652 94.36 -20.12 170.85
CA THR A 652 95.04 -20.38 169.53
C THR A 652 95.05 -21.86 169.08
N PHE A 653 95.43 -22.14 167.82
CA PHE A 653 95.28 -23.36 166.98
C PHE A 653 93.91 -23.44 166.24
N GLU A 654 93.80 -23.64 164.90
CA GLU A 654 94.38 -24.63 163.94
C GLU A 654 93.74 -26.04 164.10
N ASP A 655 93.48 -26.89 163.08
CA ASP A 655 93.62 -26.85 161.60
C ASP A 655 92.57 -27.84 160.96
N ARG A 656 92.57 -28.45 159.74
CA ARG A 656 93.50 -28.62 158.59
C ARG A 656 92.72 -28.95 157.28
N ASN A 657 93.38 -28.87 156.11
CA ASN A 657 93.22 -29.53 154.78
C ASN A 657 91.96 -30.36 154.39
N GLY A 658 91.61 -30.53 153.11
CA GLY A 658 92.21 -30.04 151.85
C GLY A 658 92.25 -31.10 150.71
N ASP A 659 92.66 -30.66 149.51
CA ASP A 659 93.06 -31.46 148.32
C ASP A 659 92.00 -32.27 147.53
N LYS A 660 92.12 -32.52 146.21
CA LYS A 660 92.78 -31.85 145.05
C LYS A 660 92.35 -32.59 143.75
N TYR A 661 92.30 -31.92 142.58
CA TYR A 661 93.10 -32.21 141.36
C TYR A 661 92.57 -31.57 140.05
N ASN A 662 93.48 -31.40 139.09
CA ASN A 662 93.36 -30.72 137.78
C ASN A 662 92.44 -31.48 136.79
N GLY A 663 91.88 -30.91 135.70
CA GLY A 663 92.03 -29.57 135.07
C GLY A 663 92.66 -29.66 133.66
N HIS A 664 92.38 -28.74 132.72
CA HIS A 664 93.20 -28.38 131.53
C HIS A 664 92.66 -27.12 130.79
N ALA A 665 93.42 -26.55 129.84
CA ALA A 665 93.18 -25.20 129.29
C ALA A 665 93.57 -25.02 127.78
N ARG A 666 93.34 -23.79 127.26
CA ARG A 666 93.43 -23.28 125.86
C ARG A 666 92.15 -23.55 125.01
N GLY A 667 91.63 -22.61 124.19
CA GLY A 667 91.91 -21.17 124.05
C GLY A 667 91.86 -20.64 122.60
N GLY A 668 91.60 -19.33 122.42
CA GLY A 668 92.03 -18.59 121.22
C GLY A 668 90.97 -18.02 120.25
N ASN A 669 90.81 -16.69 120.32
CA ASN A 669 90.67 -15.74 119.20
C ASN A 669 89.38 -15.69 118.34
N ALA A 670 89.17 -14.51 117.75
CA ALA A 670 88.04 -14.13 116.89
C ALA A 670 88.48 -13.96 115.42
N THR A 671 87.53 -13.80 114.50
CA THR A 671 87.74 -13.01 113.27
C THR A 671 86.43 -12.57 112.59
N VAL A 672 86.50 -11.45 111.88
CA VAL A 672 85.44 -10.86 111.04
C VAL A 672 85.48 -11.45 109.63
N ARG A 673 84.32 -11.69 108.99
CA ARG A 673 84.17 -11.41 107.55
C ARG A 673 82.75 -11.24 107.03
N GLU A 674 82.61 -10.34 106.06
CA GLU A 674 81.45 -10.15 105.20
C GLU A 674 81.36 -11.26 104.12
N LYS A 675 80.18 -11.42 103.50
CA LYS A 675 79.99 -11.23 102.03
C LYS A 675 78.55 -11.43 101.53
N ARG A 676 78.02 -10.38 100.86
CA ARG A 676 77.22 -10.51 99.62
C ARG A 676 78.20 -10.55 98.41
N PRO A 677 77.80 -10.60 97.13
CA PRO A 677 76.49 -10.89 96.50
C PRO A 677 76.58 -12.04 95.45
N ASN A 678 75.51 -12.38 94.71
CA ASN A 678 75.35 -11.93 93.30
C ASN A 678 74.08 -12.42 92.58
N ASN A 679 73.71 -11.70 91.52
CA ASN A 679 72.64 -12.05 90.57
C ASN A 679 73.05 -13.19 89.62
N ARG A 680 72.06 -13.89 89.04
CA ARG A 680 72.00 -14.04 87.58
C ARG A 680 70.58 -14.35 87.04
N ASN A 681 70.20 -13.63 86.00
CA ASN A 681 69.01 -13.89 85.19
C ASN A 681 69.22 -15.12 84.30
N TYR A 682 68.12 -15.78 83.90
CA TYR A 682 67.96 -16.22 82.50
C TYR A 682 66.49 -16.14 82.05
N PHE A 683 66.29 -15.65 80.83
CA PHE A 683 65.02 -15.66 80.11
C PHE A 683 64.69 -17.06 79.58
N ARG A 684 63.38 -17.37 79.44
CA ARG A 684 62.83 -17.76 78.13
C ARG A 684 61.31 -17.56 78.05
N LEU A 685 60.88 -16.95 76.95
CA LEU A 685 59.49 -16.81 76.50
C LEU A 685 59.27 -17.73 75.30
N PHE A 686 58.15 -18.44 75.30
CA PHE A 686 57.41 -19.01 74.16
C PHE A 686 55.98 -19.18 74.69
N SER A 687 55.00 -18.32 74.41
CA SER A 687 54.40 -18.00 73.10
C SER A 687 54.00 -19.23 72.31
N MET A 688 52.73 -19.61 72.43
CA MET A 688 51.99 -20.35 71.41
C MET A 688 51.61 -19.41 70.26
N LYS A 689 51.41 -20.00 69.08
CA LYS A 689 50.36 -19.63 68.13
C LYS A 689 49.81 -20.91 67.49
#